data_AF-A0A402CQF0-F1
#
_entry.id   AF-A0A402CQF0-F1
#
_cell.length_a   1.000
_cell.length_b   1.000
_cell.length_c   1.000
_cell.angle_alpha   90.00
_cell.angle_beta   90.00
_cell.angle_gamma   90.00
#
_symmetry.space_group_name_H-M   'P 1'
#
loop_
_entity.id
_entity.type
_entity.pdbx_description
1 polymer ?
#
loop_
_entity_poly.entity_id
_entity_poly.type
_entity_poly.pdbx_seq_one_letter_code
_entity_poly.pdbx_strand_id
1 'polypeptide(L)'
;MIAIHFAPKRMFIRATLLLMGLIVPVVVRAYPTVGSTSNPGGLLASIQNAYNSGTGGVVIAPGTYNLPAPSGYWCLDFNNMANFVIQAKNVTLLMADGVHGGMHFGNCQNVTLDGLVANGCTFTTLKPNFTQGSILSGGSDAAGSYLDVQIDAGYPSDLNNTAVFTPYDGTTFALGYNFDKNSRRYKTKEIDFGVRSAAVLDFASRKWRFHVDNSAVLPGNGLNAIGDPICLIGAMPHGIGLDNCTVTLKNLNLPWGDNGSYEGGGGPNRWINVRGTYQTKPSGATATALMGFNGVNVGSEHVGPDVEGCAFEGAPDDMWNLHAAFEQVGSISGMTLTVGAANFRNDIQNGDTLRFYDQKLNLIDTAQVTSAPLPVSFTQPFSSHWGEFQNASSVGYYTLSLSHAVTAPYDTLVEDASACCAGAKFLNNRITNIRSCGLLLKGDNPDVENNMIDGCSGAGVAIFCSTGWGEAGFVHGATIKNNTIMNCGYWDREDLWTAGALTVGMDPDDDTITGEDHQNILIQNNTFDNNAGVDLSVKHAAHVRILGNTFQNTHFAGLRPGVWTGFDPGSVIWLGQCQDITLARNTVSNLGPSATALVTAAATALAVHGIGSGVTQMGKTFTLVNRDSSLLLDTTGDGVQALQWVVNDAPSQHWTFAAAGGGYFTAANASNGKLLGVNNSLATGQRLQNETANSSASQQWSFAPADHGYGALVNKNSLLSGSINLATNGGAPVTQQLASSRIDQQWSLRFLDDAAAYYAFNDNGGAAAADNSGHGNNGALIGGAGWTLGLGGSAASLSGSGQYVDLSRPVLNTAQSFSVSCWVKLNAITNWQTFASQTIGNTASFFLQLRADGHFGFTTFAADNYTNGVTAASTFTPQPGVWYHLAGVYNQPLQQIKLYVNGVLQSAQYNAVTASAPGHTLLGSAFGGGAPTDFVGGAIEDTRLYQRALLDSDVTNLAQTFSVPIPPAQCETLFDENSGTTADDASGHGKIGALIGGAGWTDGVLGAAVNLSGAGQYVSLNGPAINTSQSFTVAAWVKLNALGGYQTILSQDGANISAFFLQARSDNHFIFIVPQTDSTGSSLAGAWAPTAAITGQWTQLIGVYDASNGLVKLYINGVLTASTSCPGAFAAAGGAQIGRGKWNGPVDFWNGAIDSVREYQRAFSDADALSYYNTGQ
;
A
#
# COMPACT_ATOMS: atom_id res chain seq x y z
N MET A 1 -50.41 -4.97 9.45
CA MET A 1 -50.26 -3.69 10.17
C MET A 1 -49.51 -4.01 11.45
N ILE A 2 -48.33 -3.51 11.81
CA ILE A 2 -47.35 -2.58 11.25
C ILE A 2 -46.00 -3.13 11.77
N ALA A 3 -45.09 -3.49 10.87
CA ALA A 3 -43.66 -3.64 11.11
C ALA A 3 -42.98 -2.63 10.17
N ILE A 4 -41.80 -2.09 10.53
CA ILE A 4 -41.53 -0.63 10.46
C ILE A 4 -40.27 -0.15 11.22
N HIS A 5 -39.06 -0.71 10.97
CA HIS A 5 -37.71 -0.05 10.89
C HIS A 5 -37.14 0.90 12.00
N PHE A 6 -35.83 1.22 12.15
CA PHE A 6 -34.54 1.06 11.42
C PHE A 6 -33.33 1.48 12.33
N ALA A 7 -32.09 1.05 11.99
CA ALA A 7 -30.82 1.82 12.14
C ALA A 7 -30.56 2.65 10.85
N PRO A 8 -29.85 3.81 10.77
CA PRO A 8 -28.34 3.96 10.77
C PRO A 8 -27.75 5.40 11.04
N LYS A 9 -26.40 5.64 10.92
CA LYS A 9 -25.72 6.73 10.11
C LYS A 9 -24.23 7.06 10.46
N ARG A 10 -23.31 6.79 9.51
CA ARG A 10 -22.25 7.72 9.04
C ARG A 10 -22.22 7.64 7.51
N MET A 11 -22.92 8.59 6.90
CA MET A 11 -23.00 8.88 5.47
C MET A 11 -23.56 10.31 5.36
N PHE A 12 -22.81 11.36 5.73
CA PHE A 12 -23.28 12.76 5.57
C PHE A 12 -22.11 13.76 5.45
N ILE A 13 -21.59 13.94 4.23
CA ILE A 13 -21.41 15.28 3.63
C ILE A 13 -22.15 15.24 2.28
N ARG A 14 -23.47 15.36 2.37
CA ARG A 14 -24.40 15.91 1.36
C ARG A 14 -25.70 16.27 2.10
N ALA A 15 -25.65 17.21 3.03
CA ALA A 15 -26.84 17.95 3.50
C ALA A 15 -26.46 19.15 4.39
N THR A 16 -25.81 20.15 3.81
CA THR A 16 -25.89 21.51 4.37
C THR A 16 -26.04 22.53 3.24
N LEU A 17 -27.05 22.28 2.38
CA LEU A 17 -27.53 23.25 1.39
C LEU A 17 -29.07 23.24 1.36
N LEU A 18 -29.70 23.04 2.53
CA LEU A 18 -31.16 23.07 2.64
C LEU A 18 -31.61 23.45 4.06
N LEU A 19 -31.30 24.67 4.49
CA LEU A 19 -32.05 25.34 5.57
C LEU A 19 -31.97 26.88 5.52
N MET A 20 -31.86 27.44 4.32
CA MET A 20 -32.35 28.79 4.02
C MET A 20 -33.30 28.67 2.82
N GLY A 21 -34.57 29.00 3.04
CA GLY A 21 -35.70 28.78 2.15
C GLY A 21 -35.58 29.40 0.76
N LEU A 22 -34.91 28.68 -0.14
CA LEU A 22 -35.20 28.68 -1.57
C LEU A 22 -35.68 27.28 -1.91
N ILE A 23 -37.00 27.11 -1.96
CA ILE A 23 -37.67 25.92 -2.47
C ILE A 23 -37.31 25.83 -3.96
N VAL A 24 -36.22 25.15 -4.27
CA VAL A 24 -36.03 24.54 -5.59
C VAL A 24 -36.56 23.12 -5.44
N PRO A 25 -37.65 22.73 -6.13
CA PRO A 25 -38.17 21.37 -6.03
C PRO A 25 -37.11 20.41 -6.57
N VAL A 26 -36.53 19.57 -5.70
CA VAL A 26 -35.83 18.36 -6.15
C VAL A 26 -36.91 17.42 -6.67
N VAL A 27 -37.16 17.51 -7.98
CA VAL A 27 -37.97 16.54 -8.70
C VAL A 27 -37.20 15.22 -8.65
N VAL A 28 -37.64 14.28 -7.82
CA VAL A 28 -37.28 12.87 -8.01
C VAL A 28 -37.92 12.47 -9.33
N ARG A 29 -37.15 12.50 -10.43
CA ARG A 29 -37.63 12.00 -11.72
C ARG A 29 -37.88 10.50 -11.55
N ALA A 30 -39.15 10.10 -11.58
CA ALA A 30 -39.50 8.70 -11.77
C ALA A 30 -39.23 8.36 -13.24
N TYR A 31 -38.22 7.54 -13.48
CA TYR A 31 -37.92 7.07 -14.83
C TYR A 31 -38.90 5.97 -15.26
N PRO A 32 -39.31 5.93 -16.55
CA PRO A 32 -40.13 4.85 -17.06
C PRO A 32 -39.39 3.50 -16.96
N THR A 33 -40.13 2.45 -16.63
CA THR A 33 -39.63 1.08 -16.66
C THR A 33 -39.63 0.54 -18.09
N VAL A 34 -38.53 -0.06 -18.52
CA VAL A 34 -38.32 -0.60 -19.88
C VAL A 34 -37.75 -2.03 -19.83
N GLY A 35 -37.84 -2.73 -20.96
CA GLY A 35 -37.32 -4.10 -21.12
C GLY A 35 -38.24 -5.18 -20.55
N SER A 36 -38.23 -6.35 -21.18
CA SER A 36 -38.91 -7.56 -20.68
C SER A 36 -38.02 -8.78 -20.86
N THR A 37 -37.92 -9.64 -19.84
CA THR A 37 -37.20 -10.92 -19.94
C THR A 37 -37.83 -11.89 -20.95
N SER A 38 -39.10 -11.69 -21.31
CA SER A 38 -39.77 -12.41 -22.40
C SER A 38 -39.45 -11.88 -23.80
N ASN A 39 -38.85 -10.68 -23.89
CA ASN A 39 -38.41 -10.07 -25.14
C ASN A 39 -37.04 -9.37 -24.96
N PRO A 40 -35.97 -10.14 -24.70
CA PRO A 40 -34.67 -9.57 -24.38
C PRO A 40 -34.04 -8.80 -25.55
N GLY A 41 -34.29 -9.21 -26.80
CA GLY A 41 -33.81 -8.51 -28.00
C GLY A 41 -34.40 -7.10 -28.20
N GLY A 42 -35.51 -6.77 -27.51
CA GLY A 42 -36.09 -5.44 -27.55
C GLY A 42 -35.50 -4.43 -26.57
N LEU A 43 -34.52 -4.83 -25.73
CA LEU A 43 -34.01 -4.00 -24.64
C LEU A 43 -33.36 -2.70 -25.16
N LEU A 44 -32.42 -2.81 -26.11
CA LEU A 44 -31.72 -1.66 -26.68
C LEU A 44 -32.69 -0.61 -27.24
N ALA A 45 -33.61 -1.05 -28.10
CA ALA A 45 -34.61 -0.19 -28.72
C ALA A 45 -35.51 0.48 -27.67
N SER A 46 -35.85 -0.21 -26.58
CA SER A 46 -36.67 0.35 -25.51
C SER A 46 -35.96 1.47 -24.75
N ILE A 47 -34.65 1.32 -24.50
CA ILE A 47 -33.82 2.34 -23.86
C ILE A 47 -33.66 3.55 -24.79
N GLN A 48 -33.31 3.33 -26.07
CA GLN A 48 -33.16 4.39 -27.07
C GLN A 48 -34.46 5.17 -27.30
N ASN A 49 -35.61 4.48 -27.35
CA ASN A 49 -36.90 5.14 -27.48
C ASN A 49 -37.20 6.05 -26.29
N ALA A 50 -36.85 5.63 -25.07
CA ALA A 50 -37.01 6.47 -23.87
C ALA A 50 -36.06 7.68 -23.88
N TYR A 51 -34.83 7.52 -24.35
CA TYR A 51 -33.90 8.62 -24.58
C TYR A 51 -34.45 9.63 -25.59
N ASN A 52 -34.85 9.15 -26.77
CA ASN A 52 -35.43 9.97 -27.84
C ASN A 52 -36.73 10.70 -27.41
N SER A 53 -37.42 10.17 -26.40
CA SER A 53 -38.63 10.78 -25.82
C SER A 53 -38.34 11.83 -24.73
N GLY A 54 -37.07 12.11 -24.41
CA GLY A 54 -36.68 13.15 -23.44
C GLY A 54 -36.92 12.80 -21.97
N THR A 55 -36.99 11.51 -21.64
CA THR A 55 -37.31 11.02 -20.28
C THR A 55 -36.20 11.30 -19.27
N GLY A 56 -34.96 11.50 -19.73
CA GLY A 56 -33.77 11.74 -18.89
C GLY A 56 -33.25 10.49 -18.17
N GLY A 57 -33.89 9.33 -18.36
CA GLY A 57 -33.43 8.04 -17.85
C GLY A 57 -34.50 6.95 -17.91
N VAL A 58 -34.11 5.73 -17.55
CA VAL A 58 -34.95 4.53 -17.53
C VAL A 58 -34.63 3.63 -16.33
N VAL A 59 -35.60 2.81 -15.96
CA VAL A 59 -35.38 1.63 -15.09
C VAL A 59 -35.53 0.37 -15.94
N ILE A 60 -34.50 -0.45 -16.04
CA ILE A 60 -34.63 -1.78 -16.65
C ILE A 60 -35.39 -2.67 -15.66
N ALA A 61 -36.43 -3.36 -16.13
CA ALA A 61 -37.15 -4.31 -15.30
C ALA A 61 -36.19 -5.41 -14.78
N PRO A 62 -36.25 -5.81 -13.49
CA PRO A 62 -35.35 -6.84 -12.96
C PRO A 62 -35.47 -8.18 -13.69
N GLY A 63 -34.36 -8.90 -13.80
CA GLY A 63 -34.31 -10.26 -14.33
C GLY A 63 -33.14 -10.53 -15.28
N THR A 64 -33.12 -11.73 -15.85
CA THR A 64 -32.10 -12.18 -16.80
C THR A 64 -32.54 -11.94 -18.23
N TYR A 65 -31.75 -11.16 -18.97
CA TYR A 65 -31.96 -10.83 -20.37
C TYR A 65 -30.97 -11.62 -21.22
N ASN A 66 -31.45 -12.67 -21.89
CA ASN A 66 -30.66 -13.42 -22.87
C ASN A 66 -30.60 -12.63 -24.19
N LEU A 67 -29.60 -11.78 -24.33
CA LEU A 67 -29.43 -10.89 -25.47
C LEU A 67 -29.03 -11.70 -26.71
N PRO A 68 -29.84 -11.68 -27.79
CA PRO A 68 -29.52 -12.41 -29.01
C PRO A 68 -28.25 -11.86 -29.68
N ALA A 69 -27.68 -12.64 -30.59
CA ALA A 69 -26.56 -12.19 -31.43
C ALA A 69 -26.95 -10.89 -32.18
N PRO A 70 -26.13 -9.82 -32.09
CA PRO A 70 -26.40 -8.57 -32.76
C PRO A 70 -26.18 -8.68 -34.27
N SER A 71 -26.69 -7.68 -35.01
CA SER A 71 -26.32 -7.50 -36.43
C SER A 71 -25.00 -6.76 -36.62
N GLY A 72 -24.55 -6.02 -35.60
CA GLY A 72 -23.26 -5.34 -35.55
C GLY A 72 -22.32 -6.00 -34.55
N TYR A 73 -21.24 -5.31 -34.16
CA TYR A 73 -20.26 -5.87 -33.21
C TYR A 73 -20.79 -5.92 -31.77
N TRP A 74 -21.55 -4.92 -31.32
CA TRP A 74 -21.99 -4.77 -29.93
C TRP A 74 -23.42 -5.29 -29.69
N CYS A 75 -23.64 -6.04 -28.62
CA CYS A 75 -24.98 -6.48 -28.19
C CYS A 75 -25.86 -5.31 -27.75
N LEU A 76 -25.29 -4.32 -27.05
CA LEU A 76 -25.96 -3.09 -26.67
C LEU A 76 -25.12 -1.89 -27.11
N ASP A 77 -25.59 -1.17 -28.13
CA ASP A 77 -24.84 -0.09 -28.78
C ASP A 77 -25.53 1.27 -28.59
N PHE A 78 -25.03 2.08 -27.67
CA PHE A 78 -25.54 3.41 -27.35
C PHE A 78 -24.68 4.47 -28.02
N ASN A 79 -25.29 5.30 -28.87
CA ASN A 79 -24.57 6.35 -29.60
C ASN A 79 -25.23 7.72 -29.40
N ASN A 80 -24.41 8.76 -29.24
CA ASN A 80 -24.83 10.16 -29.16
C ASN A 80 -25.88 10.43 -28.06
N MET A 81 -25.79 9.70 -26.94
CA MET A 81 -26.67 9.90 -25.80
C MET A 81 -26.12 10.98 -24.87
N ALA A 82 -26.97 11.86 -24.35
CA ALA A 82 -26.55 12.88 -23.41
C ALA A 82 -27.48 13.01 -22.20
N ASN A 83 -26.90 13.23 -21.01
CA ASN A 83 -27.62 13.51 -19.76
C ASN A 83 -28.70 12.46 -19.42
N PHE A 84 -28.32 11.18 -19.44
CA PHE A 84 -29.26 10.07 -19.34
C PHE A 84 -28.82 9.01 -18.33
N VAL A 85 -29.77 8.50 -17.54
CA VAL A 85 -29.51 7.49 -16.50
C VAL A 85 -30.19 6.16 -16.82
N ILE A 86 -29.44 5.08 -16.83
CA ILE A 86 -29.93 3.70 -16.98
C ILE A 86 -29.81 3.01 -15.61
N GLN A 87 -30.94 2.71 -14.98
CA GLN A 87 -30.97 1.99 -13.70
C GLN A 87 -31.24 0.51 -13.93
N ALA A 88 -30.34 -0.35 -13.46
CA ALA A 88 -30.34 -1.78 -13.76
C ALA A 88 -30.26 -2.63 -12.48
N LYS A 89 -31.18 -2.40 -11.53
CA LYS A 89 -31.20 -3.13 -10.26
C LYS A 89 -31.69 -4.57 -10.43
N ASN A 90 -30.87 -5.53 -9.99
CA ASN A 90 -31.08 -6.98 -10.11
C ASN A 90 -31.29 -7.41 -11.57
N VAL A 91 -30.46 -6.89 -12.47
CA VAL A 91 -30.46 -7.22 -13.90
C VAL A 91 -29.25 -8.08 -14.22
N THR A 92 -29.45 -9.15 -14.97
CA THR A 92 -28.37 -9.93 -15.57
C THR A 92 -28.47 -9.82 -17.08
N LEU A 93 -27.46 -9.23 -17.71
CA LEU A 93 -27.30 -9.18 -19.16
C LEU A 93 -26.45 -10.38 -19.56
N LEU A 94 -27.07 -11.28 -20.31
CA LEU A 94 -26.51 -12.56 -20.69
C LEU A 94 -26.36 -12.61 -22.20
N MET A 95 -25.15 -12.52 -22.72
CA MET A 95 -24.91 -12.45 -24.16
C MET A 95 -24.95 -13.85 -24.77
N ALA A 96 -25.62 -13.97 -25.92
CA ALA A 96 -25.95 -15.25 -26.54
C ALA A 96 -24.73 -16.00 -27.09
N ASP A 97 -23.66 -15.29 -27.45
CA ASP A 97 -22.41 -15.86 -27.95
C ASP A 97 -21.19 -15.18 -27.30
N GLY A 98 -20.00 -15.73 -27.61
CA GLY A 98 -18.71 -15.24 -27.11
C GLY A 98 -17.86 -14.59 -28.19
N VAL A 99 -18.46 -14.10 -29.29
CA VAL A 99 -17.73 -13.49 -30.41
C VAL A 99 -18.11 -12.02 -30.67
N HIS A 100 -19.20 -11.55 -30.05
CA HIS A 100 -19.64 -10.15 -30.12
C HIS A 100 -19.38 -9.40 -28.81
N GLY A 101 -19.17 -8.09 -28.92
CA GLY A 101 -18.93 -7.23 -27.79
C GLY A 101 -20.16 -7.02 -26.92
N GLY A 102 -19.95 -6.78 -25.63
CA GLY A 102 -21.03 -6.69 -24.64
C GLY A 102 -21.86 -5.40 -24.76
N MET A 103 -21.25 -4.27 -24.46
CA MET A 103 -21.92 -2.96 -24.44
C MET A 103 -20.99 -1.85 -24.92
N HIS A 104 -21.52 -0.88 -25.65
CA HIS A 104 -20.74 0.27 -26.13
C HIS A 104 -21.47 1.59 -25.93
N PHE A 105 -20.70 2.62 -25.61
CA PHE A 105 -21.10 4.02 -25.56
C PHE A 105 -20.21 4.84 -26.50
N GLY A 106 -20.73 5.20 -27.66
CA GLY A 106 -20.06 6.07 -28.62
C GLY A 106 -20.57 7.51 -28.55
N ASN A 107 -19.68 8.49 -28.44
CA ASN A 107 -20.01 9.91 -28.43
C ASN A 107 -21.05 10.30 -27.36
N CYS A 108 -21.07 9.59 -26.23
CA CYS A 108 -22.05 9.80 -25.17
C CYS A 108 -21.56 10.79 -24.12
N GLN A 109 -22.41 11.68 -23.60
CA GLN A 109 -22.00 12.73 -22.67
C GLN A 109 -22.85 12.74 -21.41
N ASN A 110 -22.23 12.57 -20.24
CA ASN A 110 -22.91 12.50 -18.94
C ASN A 110 -24.01 11.41 -18.94
N VAL A 111 -23.63 10.18 -19.29
CA VAL A 111 -24.51 8.99 -19.22
C VAL A 111 -24.12 8.12 -18.04
N THR A 112 -25.09 7.61 -17.29
CA THR A 112 -24.83 6.75 -16.13
C THR A 112 -25.52 5.40 -16.29
N LEU A 113 -24.77 4.31 -16.11
CA LEU A 113 -25.32 2.98 -15.85
C LEU A 113 -25.12 2.63 -14.37
N ASP A 114 -26.22 2.48 -13.63
CA ASP A 114 -26.18 2.20 -12.18
C ASP A 114 -26.96 0.93 -11.84
N GLY A 115 -26.27 -0.07 -11.28
CA GLY A 115 -26.89 -1.26 -10.67
C GLY A 115 -27.73 -0.94 -9.43
N LEU A 116 -27.67 0.28 -8.90
CA LEU A 116 -28.31 0.84 -7.70
C LEU A 116 -27.91 0.19 -6.36
N VAL A 117 -27.47 -1.06 -6.39
CA VAL A 117 -26.96 -1.84 -5.25
C VAL A 117 -25.71 -2.57 -5.71
N ALA A 118 -24.77 -2.88 -4.82
CA ALA A 118 -23.56 -3.63 -5.18
C ALA A 118 -23.91 -4.92 -5.95
N ASN A 119 -23.23 -5.15 -7.07
CA ASN A 119 -23.51 -6.24 -8.03
C ASN A 119 -24.93 -6.23 -8.61
N GLY A 120 -25.60 -5.07 -8.59
CA GLY A 120 -26.99 -4.93 -8.99
C GLY A 120 -27.21 -5.17 -10.48
N CYS A 121 -26.21 -4.91 -11.32
CA CYS A 121 -26.21 -5.29 -12.72
C CYS A 121 -25.03 -6.23 -13.01
N THR A 122 -25.31 -7.41 -13.54
CA THR A 122 -24.31 -8.42 -13.90
C THR A 122 -24.22 -8.59 -15.40
N PHE A 123 -23.01 -8.57 -15.96
CA PHE A 123 -22.70 -8.85 -17.36
C PHE A 123 -21.99 -10.19 -17.45
N THR A 124 -22.51 -11.13 -18.24
CA THR A 124 -21.87 -12.43 -18.44
C THR A 124 -22.25 -13.03 -19.79
N THR A 125 -21.56 -14.08 -20.22
CA THR A 125 -21.90 -14.86 -21.44
C THR A 125 -22.56 -16.19 -21.10
N LEU A 126 -23.31 -16.75 -22.04
CA LEU A 126 -23.85 -18.12 -21.96
C LEU A 126 -22.77 -19.21 -22.00
N LYS A 127 -21.68 -18.93 -22.73
CA LYS A 127 -20.59 -19.87 -22.96
C LYS A 127 -19.25 -19.17 -22.71
N PRO A 128 -18.27 -19.85 -22.09
CA PRO A 128 -16.90 -19.37 -22.05
C PRO A 128 -16.38 -19.08 -23.45
N ASN A 129 -15.66 -17.97 -23.59
CA ASN A 129 -14.83 -17.65 -24.75
C ASN A 129 -13.40 -18.22 -24.64
N PHE A 130 -13.15 -19.00 -23.59
CA PHE A 130 -11.93 -19.75 -23.37
C PHE A 130 -12.26 -21.20 -23.04
N THR A 131 -11.27 -22.07 -23.15
CA THR A 131 -11.32 -23.42 -22.58
C THR A 131 -10.22 -23.60 -21.56
N GLN A 132 -10.38 -24.58 -20.67
CA GLN A 132 -9.37 -24.91 -19.67
C GLN A 132 -9.30 -26.42 -19.48
N GLY A 133 -8.15 -26.88 -19.01
CA GLY A 133 -7.93 -28.30 -18.76
C GLY A 133 -6.63 -28.56 -18.01
N SER A 134 -6.42 -29.83 -17.69
CA SER A 134 -5.21 -30.28 -17.01
C SER A 134 -4.25 -30.95 -17.99
N ILE A 135 -2.95 -30.64 -17.87
CA ILE A 135 -1.92 -31.27 -18.70
C ILE A 135 -1.83 -32.77 -18.40
N LEU A 136 -1.91 -33.61 -19.43
CA LEU A 136 -1.76 -35.07 -19.37
C LEU A 136 -0.36 -35.54 -19.72
N SER A 137 0.26 -34.89 -20.70
CA SER A 137 1.59 -35.21 -21.20
C SER A 137 2.15 -34.01 -21.98
N GLY A 138 3.45 -33.99 -22.24
CA GLY A 138 4.02 -33.12 -23.27
C GLY A 138 5.24 -33.76 -23.91
N GLY A 139 5.55 -33.33 -25.12
CA GLY A 139 6.63 -33.91 -25.91
C GLY A 139 6.81 -33.19 -27.24
N SER A 140 7.37 -33.88 -28.22
CA SER A 140 7.53 -33.39 -29.59
C SER A 140 7.13 -34.44 -30.60
N ASP A 141 6.50 -34.03 -31.69
CA ASP A 141 6.25 -34.85 -32.87
C ASP A 141 6.62 -34.09 -34.16
N ALA A 142 6.24 -34.61 -35.33
CA ALA A 142 6.58 -34.01 -36.62
C ALA A 142 5.97 -32.60 -36.82
N ALA A 143 4.95 -32.22 -36.06
CA ALA A 143 4.35 -30.87 -36.08
C ALA A 143 4.92 -29.95 -34.98
N GLY A 144 5.86 -30.44 -34.16
CA GLY A 144 6.60 -29.65 -33.18
C GLY A 144 6.32 -30.07 -31.73
N SER A 145 6.67 -29.19 -30.79
CA SER A 145 6.40 -29.34 -29.36
C SER A 145 4.90 -29.35 -29.09
N TYR A 146 4.43 -30.23 -28.20
CA TYR A 146 3.00 -30.36 -27.89
C TYR A 146 2.70 -30.59 -26.41
N LEU A 147 1.49 -30.17 -26.01
CA LEU A 147 0.83 -30.53 -24.76
C LEU A 147 -0.39 -31.40 -25.06
N ASP A 148 -0.49 -32.57 -24.42
CA ASP A 148 -1.75 -33.32 -24.37
C ASP A 148 -2.53 -32.83 -23.14
N VAL A 149 -3.79 -32.47 -23.31
CA VAL A 149 -4.60 -31.80 -22.28
C VAL A 149 -5.97 -32.47 -22.19
N GLN A 150 -6.39 -32.69 -20.95
CA GLN A 150 -7.74 -33.13 -20.60
C GLN A 150 -8.59 -31.89 -20.36
N ILE A 151 -9.49 -31.54 -21.28
CA ILE A 151 -10.39 -30.40 -21.11
C ILE A 151 -11.38 -30.68 -19.99
N ASP A 152 -11.55 -29.70 -19.10
CA ASP A 152 -12.44 -29.77 -17.95
C ASP A 152 -13.91 -29.92 -18.38
N ALA A 153 -14.72 -30.62 -17.58
CA ALA A 153 -16.15 -30.70 -17.81
C ALA A 153 -16.79 -29.30 -17.83
N GLY A 154 -17.81 -29.10 -18.67
CA GLY A 154 -18.54 -27.82 -18.80
C GLY A 154 -17.86 -26.74 -19.65
N TYR A 155 -16.56 -26.84 -19.91
CA TYR A 155 -15.83 -25.92 -20.81
C TYR A 155 -15.89 -26.37 -22.28
N PRO A 156 -15.69 -25.45 -23.26
CA PRO A 156 -15.66 -25.77 -24.68
C PRO A 156 -14.70 -26.91 -25.00
N SER A 157 -15.21 -28.02 -25.55
CA SER A 157 -14.41 -29.23 -25.84
C SER A 157 -14.47 -29.68 -27.30
N ASP A 158 -15.35 -29.09 -28.12
CA ASP A 158 -15.39 -29.29 -29.57
C ASP A 158 -14.71 -28.11 -30.27
N LEU A 159 -13.39 -28.09 -30.21
CA LEU A 159 -12.58 -26.95 -30.64
C LEU A 159 -12.46 -26.84 -32.17
N ASN A 160 -13.01 -27.81 -32.92
CA ASN A 160 -13.12 -27.74 -34.38
C ASN A 160 -14.38 -27.00 -34.83
N ASN A 161 -15.29 -26.68 -33.91
CA ASN A 161 -16.52 -25.98 -34.18
C ASN A 161 -16.37 -24.50 -33.79
N THR A 162 -16.30 -23.61 -34.78
CA THR A 162 -16.10 -22.17 -34.55
C THR A 162 -17.24 -21.50 -33.78
N ALA A 163 -18.44 -22.10 -33.77
CA ALA A 163 -19.55 -21.66 -32.93
C ALA A 163 -19.41 -22.08 -31.45
N VAL A 164 -18.39 -22.88 -31.13
CA VAL A 164 -18.03 -23.36 -29.78
C VAL A 164 -16.71 -22.74 -29.31
N PHE A 165 -15.71 -22.63 -30.19
CA PHE A 165 -14.43 -21.97 -29.92
C PHE A 165 -13.89 -21.36 -31.22
N THR A 166 -13.70 -20.04 -31.26
CA THR A 166 -13.16 -19.35 -32.43
C THR A 166 -11.64 -19.22 -32.28
N PRO A 167 -10.83 -19.60 -33.29
CA PRO A 167 -9.37 -19.43 -33.24
C PRO A 167 -8.96 -17.98 -32.94
N TYR A 168 -7.83 -17.78 -32.27
CA TYR A 168 -7.34 -16.47 -31.84
C TYR A 168 -7.15 -15.50 -33.01
N ASP A 169 -6.37 -15.90 -34.03
CA ASP A 169 -6.18 -15.15 -35.26
C ASP A 169 -5.91 -16.08 -36.47
N GLY A 170 -5.50 -15.52 -37.61
CA GLY A 170 -5.21 -16.26 -38.84
C GLY A 170 -3.93 -17.14 -38.80
N THR A 171 -3.12 -17.02 -37.75
CA THR A 171 -1.81 -17.67 -37.57
C THR A 171 -1.69 -18.44 -36.26
N THR A 172 -2.41 -18.02 -35.22
CA THR A 172 -2.42 -18.57 -33.87
C THR A 172 -3.81 -19.14 -33.57
N PHE A 173 -3.86 -20.42 -33.22
CA PHE A 173 -5.12 -21.09 -32.88
C PHE A 173 -5.67 -20.63 -31.53
N ALA A 174 -4.81 -20.52 -30.51
CA ALA A 174 -5.17 -20.03 -29.18
C ALA A 174 -3.95 -19.43 -28.49
N LEU A 175 -4.15 -18.47 -27.58
CA LEU A 175 -3.12 -18.11 -26.59
C LEU A 175 -3.33 -18.92 -25.31
N GLY A 176 -2.25 -19.33 -24.67
CA GLY A 176 -2.27 -20.18 -23.48
C GLY A 176 -1.62 -19.55 -22.27
N TYR A 177 -2.16 -19.88 -21.09
CA TYR A 177 -1.68 -19.42 -19.79
C TYR A 177 -1.60 -20.56 -18.77
N ASN A 178 -0.68 -20.48 -17.83
CA ASN A 178 -0.33 -21.55 -16.89
C ASN A 178 -0.66 -21.18 -15.45
N PHE A 179 -1.23 -22.14 -14.73
CA PHE A 179 -1.78 -21.91 -13.40
C PHE A 179 -1.21 -22.91 -12.40
N ASP A 180 -0.97 -22.45 -11.18
CA ASP A 180 -0.59 -23.33 -10.09
C ASP A 180 -1.78 -24.24 -9.73
N LYS A 181 -1.51 -25.54 -9.59
CA LYS A 181 -2.55 -26.54 -9.41
C LYS A 181 -3.36 -26.36 -8.14
N ASN A 182 -2.73 -25.87 -7.07
CA ASN A 182 -3.34 -25.81 -5.74
C ASN A 182 -4.06 -24.48 -5.52
N SER A 183 -3.37 -23.38 -5.77
CA SER A 183 -3.92 -22.03 -5.62
C SER A 183 -4.82 -21.62 -6.79
N ARG A 184 -4.65 -22.25 -7.97
CA ARG A 184 -5.31 -21.87 -9.24
C ARG A 184 -5.01 -20.44 -9.69
N ARG A 185 -3.96 -19.82 -9.14
CA ARG A 185 -3.42 -18.52 -9.53
C ARG A 185 -2.42 -18.66 -10.67
N TYR A 186 -2.09 -17.57 -11.34
CA TYR A 186 -1.01 -17.56 -12.31
C TYR A 186 0.29 -18.04 -11.65
N LYS A 187 1.09 -18.80 -12.37
CA LYS A 187 2.33 -19.35 -11.82
C LYS A 187 3.41 -18.29 -11.63
N THR A 188 4.30 -18.54 -10.68
CA THR A 188 5.61 -17.89 -10.69
C THR A 188 6.34 -18.23 -11.99
N LYS A 189 6.96 -17.25 -12.65
CA LYS A 189 7.54 -17.37 -14.01
C LYS A 189 6.53 -17.65 -15.12
N GLU A 190 5.28 -17.22 -14.93
CA GLU A 190 4.25 -17.39 -15.95
C GLU A 190 4.72 -16.82 -17.31
N ILE A 191 4.50 -17.59 -18.38
CA ILE A 191 4.69 -17.14 -19.75
C ILE A 191 3.45 -17.49 -20.56
N ASP A 192 3.01 -16.54 -21.36
CA ASP A 192 2.06 -16.82 -22.42
C ASP A 192 2.73 -17.64 -23.53
N PHE A 193 1.93 -18.47 -24.20
CA PHE A 193 2.38 -19.29 -25.31
C PHE A 193 1.32 -19.37 -26.38
N GLY A 194 1.73 -19.33 -27.65
CA GLY A 194 0.86 -19.56 -28.79
C GLY A 194 0.65 -21.05 -29.03
N VAL A 195 -0.59 -21.43 -29.29
CA VAL A 195 -0.97 -22.73 -29.84
C VAL A 195 -1.11 -22.55 -31.35
N ARG A 196 -0.30 -23.26 -32.13
CA ARG A 196 -0.35 -23.24 -33.60
C ARG A 196 -1.42 -24.14 -34.18
N SER A 197 -1.68 -25.27 -33.53
CA SER A 197 -2.69 -26.23 -33.96
C SER A 197 -3.24 -27.06 -32.81
N ALA A 198 -4.47 -27.53 -32.97
CA ALA A 198 -5.14 -28.45 -32.04
C ALA A 198 -5.56 -29.73 -32.77
N ALA A 199 -5.34 -30.89 -32.15
CA ALA A 199 -5.72 -32.19 -32.68
C ALA A 199 -6.49 -33.01 -31.64
N VAL A 200 -7.54 -33.69 -32.07
CA VAL A 200 -8.35 -34.56 -31.20
C VAL A 200 -7.58 -35.85 -30.92
N LEU A 201 -7.38 -36.18 -29.64
CA LEU A 201 -6.85 -37.49 -29.22
C LEU A 201 -7.98 -38.46 -28.89
N ASP A 202 -8.95 -37.99 -28.11
CA ASP A 202 -10.17 -38.73 -27.76
C ASP A 202 -11.29 -37.72 -27.47
N PHE A 203 -12.22 -37.59 -28.41
CA PHE A 203 -13.33 -36.65 -28.29
C PHE A 203 -14.28 -37.00 -27.14
N ALA A 204 -14.59 -38.29 -26.94
CA ALA A 204 -15.53 -38.74 -25.92
C ALA A 204 -15.00 -38.46 -24.51
N SER A 205 -13.69 -38.63 -24.33
CA SER A 205 -13.00 -38.29 -23.09
C SER A 205 -12.49 -36.85 -23.06
N ARG A 206 -12.81 -35.97 -24.02
CA ARG A 206 -12.35 -34.55 -24.06
C ARG A 206 -10.82 -34.34 -24.04
N LYS A 207 -10.06 -35.22 -24.70
CA LYS A 207 -8.58 -35.15 -24.77
C LYS A 207 -8.11 -34.55 -26.09
N TRP A 208 -7.25 -33.55 -25.99
CA TRP A 208 -6.71 -32.80 -27.12
C TRP A 208 -5.19 -32.70 -27.03
N ARG A 209 -4.55 -32.64 -28.20
CA ARG A 209 -3.14 -32.29 -28.36
C ARG A 209 -3.05 -30.86 -28.90
N PHE A 210 -2.24 -30.03 -28.27
CA PHE A 210 -1.98 -28.65 -28.68
C PHE A 210 -0.51 -28.51 -29.05
N HIS A 211 -0.21 -28.09 -30.27
CA HIS A 211 1.16 -27.80 -30.69
C HIS A 211 1.52 -26.37 -30.30
N VAL A 212 2.49 -26.23 -29.39
CA VAL A 212 2.86 -24.96 -28.76
C VAL A 212 4.08 -24.34 -29.42
N ASP A 213 4.17 -23.02 -29.41
CA ASP A 213 5.30 -22.27 -29.95
C ASP A 213 6.49 -22.11 -29.00
N ASN A 214 6.24 -22.23 -27.70
CA ASN A 214 7.25 -22.12 -26.66
C ASN A 214 7.42 -23.45 -25.94
N SER A 215 8.59 -24.09 -26.08
CA SER A 215 8.83 -25.39 -25.44
C SER A 215 9.01 -25.30 -23.91
N ALA A 216 9.20 -24.11 -23.33
CA ALA A 216 9.33 -23.95 -21.88
C ALA A 216 8.08 -24.37 -21.10
N VAL A 217 6.91 -24.37 -21.76
CA VAL A 217 5.63 -24.79 -21.14
C VAL A 217 5.45 -26.31 -21.06
N LEU A 218 6.39 -27.10 -21.58
CA LEU A 218 6.30 -28.56 -21.55
C LEU A 218 6.60 -29.11 -20.14
N PRO A 219 5.91 -30.17 -19.71
CA PRO A 219 6.26 -30.92 -18.51
C PRO A 219 7.73 -31.38 -18.52
N GLY A 220 8.45 -31.05 -17.46
CA GLY A 220 9.87 -31.38 -17.32
C GLY A 220 10.84 -30.26 -17.73
N ASN A 221 10.35 -29.16 -18.31
CA ASN A 221 11.15 -27.97 -18.65
C ASN A 221 11.11 -26.88 -17.56
N GLY A 222 10.57 -27.20 -16.38
CA GLY A 222 10.66 -26.36 -15.18
C GLY A 222 9.45 -25.44 -14.90
N LEU A 223 8.63 -25.10 -15.89
CA LEU A 223 7.42 -24.28 -15.68
C LEU A 223 6.20 -25.12 -15.33
N ASN A 224 5.89 -26.12 -16.16
CA ASN A 224 4.72 -26.99 -15.99
C ASN A 224 5.07 -28.41 -15.54
N ALA A 225 4.10 -29.04 -14.89
CA ALA A 225 4.07 -30.43 -14.49
C ALA A 225 2.77 -31.11 -14.96
N ILE A 226 2.79 -32.44 -14.95
CA ILE A 226 1.60 -33.23 -15.27
C ILE A 226 0.50 -32.96 -14.23
N GLY A 227 -0.69 -32.65 -14.73
CA GLY A 227 -1.86 -32.31 -13.93
C GLY A 227 -1.98 -30.83 -13.58
N ASP A 228 -1.06 -29.98 -14.06
CA ASP A 228 -1.22 -28.53 -13.90
C ASP A 228 -2.34 -28.01 -14.80
N PRO A 229 -3.15 -27.05 -14.30
CA PRO A 229 -4.16 -26.39 -15.09
C PRO A 229 -3.55 -25.41 -16.09
N ILE A 230 -4.10 -25.40 -17.30
CA ILE A 230 -3.90 -24.34 -18.30
C ILE A 230 -5.24 -23.76 -18.74
N CYS A 231 -5.20 -22.50 -19.16
CA CYS A 231 -6.30 -21.83 -19.86
C CYS A 231 -5.86 -21.56 -21.31
N LEU A 232 -6.76 -21.76 -22.27
CA LEU A 232 -6.55 -21.46 -23.69
C LEU A 232 -7.65 -20.52 -24.17
N ILE A 233 -7.25 -19.36 -24.69
CA ILE A 233 -8.15 -18.32 -25.18
C ILE A 233 -8.16 -18.30 -26.71
N GLY A 234 -9.35 -18.21 -27.29
CA GLY A 234 -9.57 -18.03 -28.73
C GLY A 234 -9.72 -16.54 -29.06
N ALA A 235 -10.37 -16.21 -30.17
CA ALA A 235 -10.74 -14.82 -30.45
C ALA A 235 -11.69 -14.31 -29.36
N MET A 236 -11.40 -13.13 -28.81
CA MET A 236 -12.15 -12.55 -27.71
C MET A 236 -12.76 -11.20 -28.12
N PRO A 237 -14.06 -10.98 -27.94
CA PRO A 237 -14.65 -9.67 -28.11
C PRO A 237 -14.40 -8.79 -26.89
N HIS A 238 -14.56 -7.47 -27.01
CA HIS A 238 -14.52 -6.54 -25.88
C HIS A 238 -15.82 -6.58 -25.06
N GLY A 239 -15.72 -6.52 -23.73
CA GLY A 239 -16.87 -6.44 -22.83
C GLY A 239 -17.57 -5.10 -22.88
N ILE A 240 -16.83 -4.01 -22.64
CA ILE A 240 -17.34 -2.63 -22.65
C ILE A 240 -16.47 -1.75 -23.55
N GLY A 241 -17.09 -0.97 -24.43
CA GLY A 241 -16.42 0.06 -25.24
C GLY A 241 -16.92 1.46 -24.88
N LEU A 242 -15.99 2.38 -24.61
CA LEU A 242 -16.26 3.78 -24.27
C LEU A 242 -15.51 4.70 -25.24
N ASP A 243 -16.15 5.11 -26.32
CA ASP A 243 -15.52 5.89 -27.39
C ASP A 243 -16.01 7.34 -27.38
N ASN A 244 -15.09 8.28 -27.20
CA ASN A 244 -15.30 9.74 -27.16
C ASN A 244 -16.45 10.14 -26.22
N CYS A 245 -16.41 9.66 -24.98
CA CYS A 245 -17.55 9.77 -24.08
C CYS A 245 -17.20 10.22 -22.65
N THR A 246 -18.24 10.59 -21.89
CA THR A 246 -18.20 10.77 -20.44
C THR A 246 -19.31 9.93 -19.80
N VAL A 247 -18.92 8.74 -19.31
CA VAL A 247 -19.83 7.72 -18.78
C VAL A 247 -19.49 7.37 -17.34
N THR A 248 -20.51 7.16 -16.52
CA THR A 248 -20.36 6.59 -15.17
C THR A 248 -20.92 5.17 -15.15
N LEU A 249 -20.04 4.19 -14.94
CA LEU A 249 -20.36 2.79 -14.68
C LEU A 249 -20.32 2.54 -13.18
N LYS A 250 -21.45 2.13 -12.61
CA LYS A 250 -21.60 2.05 -11.16
C LYS A 250 -22.33 0.80 -10.70
N ASN A 251 -21.81 0.19 -9.64
CA ASN A 251 -22.41 -0.99 -9.00
C ASN A 251 -22.59 -2.20 -9.94
N LEU A 252 -21.59 -2.45 -10.80
CA LEU A 252 -21.63 -3.50 -11.80
C LEU A 252 -20.79 -4.72 -11.38
N ASN A 253 -21.17 -5.89 -11.86
CA ASN A 253 -20.41 -7.12 -11.75
C ASN A 253 -20.17 -7.68 -13.16
N LEU A 254 -18.91 -7.93 -13.50
CA LEU A 254 -18.43 -8.34 -14.82
C LEU A 254 -17.70 -9.70 -14.71
N PRO A 255 -18.40 -10.80 -14.36
CA PRO A 255 -17.84 -12.16 -14.34
C PRO A 255 -17.74 -12.70 -15.76
N TRP A 256 -16.81 -12.12 -16.52
CA TRP A 256 -16.71 -12.25 -17.96
C TRP A 256 -15.26 -12.57 -18.34
N GLY A 257 -15.03 -13.57 -19.19
CA GLY A 257 -13.75 -13.72 -19.90
C GLY A 257 -13.92 -13.05 -21.25
N ASP A 258 -13.13 -12.02 -21.59
CA ASP A 258 -13.21 -11.21 -22.82
C ASP A 258 -11.82 -10.69 -23.21
N ASN A 259 -11.77 -9.79 -24.18
CA ASN A 259 -10.65 -8.88 -24.46
C ASN A 259 -10.75 -7.57 -23.66
N GLY A 260 -11.36 -7.62 -22.46
CA GLY A 260 -11.43 -6.50 -21.53
C GLY A 260 -12.37 -5.40 -21.99
N SER A 261 -12.16 -4.21 -21.43
CA SER A 261 -12.83 -2.98 -21.89
C SER A 261 -11.85 -2.04 -22.58
N TYR A 262 -12.35 -1.23 -23.49
CA TYR A 262 -11.58 -0.19 -24.16
C TYR A 262 -12.24 1.16 -23.93
N GLU A 263 -11.42 2.17 -23.66
CA GLU A 263 -11.82 3.57 -23.55
C GLU A 263 -10.93 4.42 -24.46
N GLY A 264 -11.53 5.38 -25.17
CA GLY A 264 -10.89 6.08 -26.27
C GLY A 264 -11.32 7.53 -26.43
N GLY A 265 -10.38 8.49 -26.54
CA GLY A 265 -10.63 9.84 -27.08
C GLY A 265 -11.47 10.81 -26.23
N GLY A 266 -12.05 10.36 -25.10
CA GLY A 266 -12.98 11.11 -24.25
C GLY A 266 -12.48 11.36 -22.82
N GLY A 267 -13.38 11.27 -21.85
CA GLY A 267 -13.06 11.29 -20.42
C GLY A 267 -13.45 12.58 -19.65
N PRO A 268 -13.50 12.52 -18.30
CA PRO A 268 -13.25 11.34 -17.48
C PRO A 268 -14.46 10.41 -17.40
N ASN A 269 -14.24 9.15 -17.77
CA ASN A 269 -15.14 8.06 -17.43
C ASN A 269 -14.93 7.63 -15.99
N ARG A 270 -15.99 7.10 -15.37
CA ARG A 270 -16.00 6.81 -13.94
C ARG A 270 -16.45 5.39 -13.66
N TRP A 271 -15.63 4.64 -12.96
CA TRP A 271 -15.90 3.27 -12.51
C TRP A 271 -16.04 3.27 -11.00
N ILE A 272 -17.26 3.04 -10.50
CA ILE A 272 -17.57 3.17 -9.07
C ILE A 272 -18.17 1.87 -8.56
N ASN A 273 -17.48 1.19 -7.65
CA ASN A 273 -17.91 -0.11 -7.11
C ASN A 273 -18.25 -1.12 -8.22
N VAL A 274 -17.36 -1.21 -9.21
CA VAL A 274 -17.41 -2.21 -10.28
C VAL A 274 -16.54 -3.40 -9.90
N ARG A 275 -17.01 -4.61 -10.22
CA ARG A 275 -16.26 -5.84 -9.97
C ARG A 275 -15.98 -6.58 -11.27
N GLY A 276 -14.73 -6.69 -11.69
CA GLY A 276 -14.32 -7.66 -12.71
C GLY A 276 -13.83 -8.93 -12.03
N THR A 277 -14.49 -10.05 -12.24
CA THR A 277 -14.18 -11.30 -11.54
C THR A 277 -13.99 -12.44 -12.51
N TYR A 278 -13.53 -13.60 -12.02
CA TYR A 278 -13.56 -14.84 -12.80
C TYR A 278 -14.93 -15.06 -13.44
N GLN A 279 -14.90 -15.64 -14.63
CA GLN A 279 -16.12 -15.97 -15.34
C GLN A 279 -17.03 -16.87 -14.49
N THR A 280 -18.34 -16.61 -14.56
CA THR A 280 -19.32 -17.47 -13.89
C THR A 280 -19.16 -18.91 -14.36
N LYS A 281 -19.10 -19.83 -13.39
CA LYS A 281 -18.93 -21.27 -13.65
C LYS A 281 -19.97 -21.78 -14.66
N PRO A 282 -19.56 -22.37 -15.81
CA PRO A 282 -20.48 -22.87 -16.81
C PRO A 282 -21.36 -24.00 -16.29
N SER A 283 -22.55 -24.14 -16.87
CA SER A 283 -23.44 -25.27 -16.57
C SER A 283 -22.75 -26.61 -16.85
N GLY A 284 -22.80 -27.53 -15.89
CA GLY A 284 -22.13 -28.83 -15.98
C GLY A 284 -20.63 -28.84 -15.70
N ALA A 285 -20.02 -27.70 -15.39
CA ALA A 285 -18.63 -27.67 -14.97
C ALA A 285 -18.43 -28.22 -13.55
N THR A 286 -17.27 -28.81 -13.28
CA THR A 286 -16.84 -29.21 -11.93
C THR A 286 -15.80 -28.25 -11.39
N ALA A 287 -14.81 -27.87 -12.20
CA ALA A 287 -13.80 -26.85 -11.90
C ALA A 287 -14.36 -25.42 -12.02
N THR A 288 -13.86 -24.51 -11.18
CA THR A 288 -14.09 -23.06 -11.30
C THR A 288 -13.33 -22.49 -12.49
N ALA A 289 -13.74 -21.33 -12.99
CA ALA A 289 -13.01 -20.62 -14.04
C ALA A 289 -11.59 -20.27 -13.58
N LEU A 290 -10.62 -20.38 -14.47
CA LEU A 290 -9.23 -19.94 -14.24
C LEU A 290 -9.00 -18.47 -14.62
N MET A 291 -9.90 -17.89 -15.40
CA MET A 291 -9.71 -16.58 -16.01
C MET A 291 -10.92 -15.67 -15.78
N GLY A 292 -10.62 -14.40 -15.58
CA GLY A 292 -11.59 -13.33 -15.40
C GLY A 292 -11.53 -12.29 -16.50
N PHE A 293 -11.96 -11.09 -16.13
CA PHE A 293 -12.03 -9.92 -16.97
C PHE A 293 -10.63 -9.47 -17.42
N ASN A 294 -10.43 -9.22 -18.72
CA ASN A 294 -9.08 -9.08 -19.29
C ASN A 294 -8.28 -7.86 -18.80
N GLY A 295 -8.97 -6.80 -18.42
CA GLY A 295 -8.32 -5.51 -18.22
C GLY A 295 -9.15 -4.37 -18.77
N VAL A 296 -8.67 -3.14 -18.59
CA VAL A 296 -9.19 -1.95 -19.27
C VAL A 296 -8.04 -1.21 -19.95
N ASN A 297 -8.12 -1.08 -21.27
CA ASN A 297 -7.19 -0.28 -22.05
C ASN A 297 -7.80 1.10 -22.32
N VAL A 298 -7.15 2.15 -21.82
CA VAL A 298 -7.56 3.55 -21.94
C VAL A 298 -6.55 4.25 -22.85
N GLY A 299 -6.93 4.43 -24.12
CA GLY A 299 -6.08 5.04 -25.14
C GLY A 299 -6.55 6.44 -25.50
N SER A 300 -5.67 7.42 -25.52
CA SER A 300 -5.95 8.77 -26.02
C SER A 300 -7.08 9.53 -25.29
N GLU A 301 -7.40 9.18 -24.04
CA GLU A 301 -8.35 9.98 -23.24
C GLU A 301 -7.71 11.28 -22.78
N HIS A 302 -8.48 12.37 -22.69
CA HIS A 302 -7.92 13.66 -22.27
C HIS A 302 -7.81 13.79 -20.76
N VAL A 303 -8.70 13.12 -20.02
CA VAL A 303 -8.78 13.21 -18.57
C VAL A 303 -9.28 11.88 -18.01
N GLY A 304 -8.72 11.42 -16.89
CA GLY A 304 -9.20 10.22 -16.19
C GLY A 304 -8.52 8.94 -16.67
N PRO A 305 -9.07 7.76 -16.32
CA PRO A 305 -10.37 7.51 -15.68
C PRO A 305 -10.39 7.80 -14.18
N ASP A 306 -11.59 7.89 -13.59
CA ASP A 306 -11.79 7.84 -12.13
C ASP A 306 -12.26 6.43 -11.72
N VAL A 307 -11.44 5.67 -11.00
CA VAL A 307 -11.71 4.30 -10.54
C VAL A 307 -11.74 4.23 -9.02
N GLU A 308 -12.93 4.03 -8.44
CA GLU A 308 -13.16 4.12 -7.00
C GLU A 308 -13.91 2.91 -6.43
N GLY A 309 -13.32 2.26 -5.43
CA GLY A 309 -13.95 1.17 -4.69
C GLY A 309 -14.21 -0.09 -5.53
N CYS A 310 -13.47 -0.25 -6.63
CA CYS A 310 -13.60 -1.37 -7.56
C CYS A 310 -12.79 -2.58 -7.11
N ALA A 311 -13.15 -3.76 -7.63
CA ALA A 311 -12.41 -5.00 -7.37
C ALA A 311 -12.20 -5.79 -8.66
N PHE A 312 -10.96 -6.08 -9.01
CA PHE A 312 -10.60 -6.79 -10.22
C PHE A 312 -9.74 -8.01 -9.93
N GLU A 313 -10.06 -9.13 -10.58
CA GLU A 313 -9.38 -10.40 -10.34
C GLU A 313 -9.25 -11.27 -11.59
N GLY A 314 -8.06 -11.86 -11.77
CA GLY A 314 -7.84 -12.96 -12.72
C GLY A 314 -7.62 -12.52 -14.17
N ALA A 315 -7.14 -11.30 -14.38
CA ALA A 315 -6.92 -10.74 -15.70
C ALA A 315 -5.71 -11.38 -16.39
N PRO A 316 -5.84 -11.89 -17.63
CA PRO A 316 -4.73 -12.40 -18.44
C PRO A 316 -3.78 -11.32 -18.99
N ASP A 317 -4.14 -10.04 -18.88
CA ASP A 317 -3.31 -8.91 -19.30
C ASP A 317 -3.28 -7.82 -18.22
N ASP A 318 -2.78 -6.63 -18.54
CA ASP A 318 -2.74 -5.48 -17.65
C ASP A 318 -4.15 -5.13 -17.16
N MET A 319 -4.31 -4.91 -15.85
CA MET A 319 -5.65 -4.61 -15.36
C MET A 319 -6.11 -3.20 -15.77
N TRP A 320 -5.20 -2.22 -15.77
CA TRP A 320 -5.45 -0.89 -16.32
C TRP A 320 -4.21 -0.41 -17.08
N ASN A 321 -4.37 -0.11 -18.37
CA ASN A 321 -3.33 0.49 -19.20
C ASN A 321 -3.79 1.87 -19.70
N LEU A 322 -3.09 2.93 -19.31
CA LEU A 322 -3.43 4.32 -19.65
C LEU A 322 -2.35 4.88 -20.55
N HIS A 323 -2.68 5.29 -21.77
CA HIS A 323 -1.65 5.73 -22.71
C HIS A 323 -2.17 6.73 -23.75
N ALA A 324 -1.24 7.49 -24.35
CA ALA A 324 -1.42 8.10 -25.66
C ALA A 324 -0.87 7.17 -26.75
N ALA A 325 -1.07 7.51 -28.02
CA ALA A 325 -0.42 6.84 -29.14
C ALA A 325 0.80 7.66 -29.62
N PHE A 326 1.86 6.98 -30.06
CA PHE A 326 2.91 7.63 -30.84
C PHE A 326 2.50 7.75 -32.31
N GLU A 327 2.45 8.98 -32.79
CA GLU A 327 2.25 9.31 -34.20
C GLU A 327 3.59 9.68 -34.86
N GLN A 328 3.60 9.87 -36.19
CA GLN A 328 4.84 10.14 -36.92
C GLN A 328 4.75 11.36 -37.85
N VAL A 329 5.80 12.18 -37.85
CA VAL A 329 5.91 13.35 -38.74
C VAL A 329 6.06 12.90 -40.19
N GLY A 330 5.05 13.19 -41.01
CA GLY A 330 5.11 13.01 -42.47
C GLY A 330 5.74 14.20 -43.19
N SER A 331 5.47 15.44 -42.76
CA SER A 331 6.21 16.62 -43.20
C SER A 331 5.91 17.83 -42.33
N ILE A 332 6.82 18.81 -42.28
CA ILE A 332 6.56 20.12 -41.67
C ILE A 332 6.94 21.22 -42.65
N SER A 333 6.04 22.19 -42.82
CA SER A 333 6.29 23.40 -43.62
C SER A 333 5.80 24.64 -42.86
N GLY A 334 6.73 25.40 -42.29
CA GLY A 334 6.39 26.51 -41.40
C GLY A 334 5.66 25.99 -40.15
N MET A 335 4.43 26.46 -39.93
CA MET A 335 3.59 26.01 -38.81
C MET A 335 2.67 24.84 -39.20
N THR A 336 2.68 24.38 -40.45
CA THR A 336 1.83 23.28 -40.89
C THR A 336 2.53 21.95 -40.68
N LEU A 337 1.96 21.08 -39.87
CA LEU A 337 2.37 19.68 -39.68
C LEU A 337 1.48 18.77 -40.53
N THR A 338 2.09 17.87 -41.29
CA THR A 338 1.44 16.63 -41.74
C THR A 338 1.88 15.51 -40.81
N VAL A 339 0.93 14.93 -40.08
CA VAL A 339 1.14 13.81 -39.16
C VAL A 339 0.49 12.56 -39.75
N GLY A 340 1.18 11.42 -39.64
CA GLY A 340 0.63 10.12 -39.98
C GLY A 340 0.27 9.37 -38.70
N ALA A 341 -0.92 8.77 -38.71
CA ALA A 341 -1.49 8.06 -37.59
C ALA A 341 -1.89 6.62 -37.95
N ALA A 342 -1.57 5.69 -37.05
CA ALA A 342 -1.80 4.27 -37.28
C ALA A 342 -3.30 3.92 -37.33
N ASN A 343 -3.65 2.92 -38.13
CA ASN A 343 -5.01 2.38 -38.28
C ASN A 343 -6.08 3.45 -38.54
N PHE A 344 -5.69 4.57 -39.16
CA PHE A 344 -6.53 5.74 -39.43
C PHE A 344 -7.12 6.42 -38.18
N ARG A 345 -6.63 6.11 -36.98
CA ARG A 345 -7.09 6.73 -35.73
C ARG A 345 -6.20 7.93 -35.40
N ASN A 346 -6.72 9.14 -35.59
CA ASN A 346 -6.05 10.36 -35.15
C ASN A 346 -6.94 11.04 -34.11
N ASP A 347 -6.44 11.09 -32.87
CA ASP A 347 -7.16 11.62 -31.72
C ASP A 347 -6.81 13.08 -31.41
N ILE A 348 -5.85 13.66 -32.16
CA ILE A 348 -5.39 15.05 -31.98
C ILE A 348 -6.54 16.05 -32.22
N GLN A 349 -6.66 17.03 -31.35
CA GLN A 349 -7.68 18.09 -31.40
C GLN A 349 -7.07 19.49 -31.40
N ASN A 350 -7.91 20.48 -31.70
CA ASN A 350 -7.50 21.88 -31.61
C ASN A 350 -7.35 22.29 -30.14
N GLY A 351 -6.17 22.80 -29.77
CA GLY A 351 -5.81 23.12 -28.40
C GLY A 351 -4.95 22.06 -27.71
N ASP A 352 -4.64 20.95 -28.39
CA ASP A 352 -3.80 19.90 -27.81
C ASP A 352 -2.32 20.24 -27.84
N THR A 353 -1.60 19.65 -26.89
CA THR A 353 -0.16 19.82 -26.73
C THR A 353 0.57 18.67 -27.40
N LEU A 354 1.29 18.93 -28.48
CA LEU A 354 2.13 17.92 -29.12
C LEU A 354 3.57 18.02 -28.63
N ARG A 355 4.15 16.89 -28.24
CA ARG A 355 5.59 16.75 -27.96
C ARG A 355 6.25 15.97 -29.09
N PHE A 356 7.37 16.49 -29.58
CA PHE A 356 8.12 15.91 -30.69
C PHE A 356 9.40 15.29 -30.17
N TYR A 357 9.63 14.02 -30.47
CA TYR A 357 10.81 13.28 -30.02
C TYR A 357 11.62 12.70 -31.18
N ASP A 358 12.93 12.70 -31.02
CA ASP A 358 13.76 11.85 -31.86
C ASP A 358 13.56 10.36 -31.54
N GLN A 359 14.19 9.49 -32.32
CA GLN A 359 14.08 8.03 -32.15
C GLN A 359 14.74 7.50 -30.87
N LYS A 360 15.42 8.36 -30.11
CA LYS A 360 15.98 8.09 -28.79
C LYS A 360 15.19 8.80 -27.69
N LEU A 361 13.97 9.26 -27.98
CA LEU A 361 13.09 9.94 -27.03
C LEU A 361 13.66 11.24 -26.46
N ASN A 362 14.63 11.89 -27.13
CA ASN A 362 15.01 13.25 -26.76
C ASN A 362 13.94 14.23 -27.26
N LEU A 363 13.42 15.06 -26.36
CA LEU A 363 12.46 16.11 -26.72
C LEU A 363 13.12 17.12 -27.68
N ILE A 364 12.54 17.25 -28.86
CA ILE A 364 12.94 18.22 -29.90
C ILE A 364 12.24 19.56 -29.66
N ASP A 365 10.92 19.53 -29.48
CA ASP A 365 10.09 20.72 -29.29
C ASP A 365 8.72 20.35 -28.70
N THR A 366 7.98 21.35 -28.20
CA THR A 366 6.60 21.20 -27.75
C THR A 366 5.75 22.31 -28.36
N ALA A 367 4.66 21.97 -29.06
CA ALA A 367 3.80 22.94 -29.71
C ALA A 367 2.31 22.65 -29.52
N GLN A 368 1.54 23.72 -29.31
CA GLN A 368 0.08 23.66 -29.28
C GLN A 368 -0.51 23.54 -30.68
N VAL A 369 -1.57 22.74 -30.85
CA VAL A 369 -2.38 22.67 -32.05
C VAL A 369 -3.36 23.84 -32.08
N THR A 370 -3.47 24.50 -33.23
CA THR A 370 -4.29 25.72 -33.43
C THR A 370 -5.35 25.58 -34.53
N SER A 371 -5.48 24.37 -35.10
CA SER A 371 -6.52 24.03 -36.06
C SER A 371 -6.97 22.59 -35.87
N ALA A 372 -8.24 22.27 -36.19
CA ALA A 372 -8.68 20.89 -36.28
C ALA A 372 -7.87 20.12 -37.36
N PRO A 373 -7.50 18.85 -37.13
CA PRO A 373 -6.81 18.06 -38.15
C PRO A 373 -7.67 17.81 -39.38
N LEU A 374 -7.06 17.88 -40.55
CA LEU A 374 -7.72 17.66 -41.84
C LEU A 374 -7.07 16.48 -42.58
N PRO A 375 -7.84 15.44 -42.96
CA PRO A 375 -7.31 14.32 -43.73
C PRO A 375 -6.65 14.79 -45.04
N VAL A 376 -5.51 14.20 -45.38
CA VAL A 376 -4.78 14.47 -46.63
C VAL A 376 -4.34 13.19 -47.31
N SER A 377 -4.17 13.25 -48.64
CA SER A 377 -3.59 12.15 -49.39
C SER A 377 -2.06 12.22 -49.30
N PHE A 378 -1.47 11.21 -48.70
CA PHE A 378 -0.03 10.99 -48.61
C PHE A 378 0.23 9.48 -48.73
N THR A 379 1.33 9.08 -49.37
CA THR A 379 1.53 7.68 -49.78
C THR A 379 2.93 7.14 -49.46
N GLN A 380 3.77 7.94 -48.80
CA GLN A 380 5.10 7.50 -48.41
C GLN A 380 5.00 6.71 -47.11
N PRO A 381 5.45 5.45 -47.04
CA PRO A 381 5.51 4.70 -45.78
C PRO A 381 6.60 5.24 -44.86
N PHE A 382 6.44 5.09 -43.56
CA PHE A 382 7.44 5.47 -42.57
C PHE A 382 8.52 4.39 -42.42
N SER A 383 9.69 4.79 -41.92
CA SER A 383 10.79 3.85 -41.61
C SER A 383 10.66 3.19 -40.23
N SER A 384 9.47 3.28 -39.63
CA SER A 384 9.11 2.76 -38.31
C SER A 384 9.37 1.26 -38.15
N HIS A 385 9.71 0.81 -36.96
CA HIS A 385 9.70 -0.61 -36.60
C HIS A 385 8.27 -1.15 -36.38
N TRP A 386 7.29 -0.27 -36.19
CA TRP A 386 5.87 -0.63 -36.14
C TRP A 386 5.35 -0.96 -37.54
N GLY A 387 4.98 -2.21 -37.77
CA GLY A 387 4.51 -2.69 -39.07
C GLY A 387 3.31 -1.92 -39.63
N GLU A 388 2.48 -1.33 -38.77
CA GLU A 388 1.33 -0.51 -39.16
C GLU A 388 1.72 0.77 -39.88
N PHE A 389 2.88 1.35 -39.54
CA PHE A 389 3.42 2.55 -40.16
C PHE A 389 4.27 2.26 -41.40
N GLN A 390 4.78 1.02 -41.54
CA GLN A 390 5.53 0.56 -42.72
C GLN A 390 4.66 0.39 -43.97
N ASN A 391 3.34 0.28 -43.81
CA ASN A 391 2.40 0.17 -44.90
C ASN A 391 1.57 1.45 -45.02
N ALA A 392 1.80 2.24 -46.08
CA ALA A 392 1.08 3.49 -46.29
C ALA A 392 -0.46 3.33 -46.38
N SER A 393 -0.96 2.12 -46.64
CA SER A 393 -2.41 1.84 -46.69
C SER A 393 -3.06 1.58 -45.32
N SER A 394 -2.27 1.45 -44.25
CA SER A 394 -2.76 1.34 -42.86
C SER A 394 -2.61 2.65 -42.07
N VAL A 395 -2.11 3.73 -42.70
CA VAL A 395 -1.86 5.02 -42.05
C VAL A 395 -2.84 6.07 -42.56
N GLY A 396 -3.49 6.77 -41.64
CA GLY A 396 -4.24 7.99 -41.93
C GLY A 396 -3.33 9.21 -41.82
N TYR A 397 -3.32 10.09 -42.84
CA TYR A 397 -2.52 11.31 -42.80
C TYR A 397 -3.40 12.53 -42.60
N TYR A 398 -2.96 13.42 -41.72
CA TYR A 398 -3.69 14.61 -41.31
C TYR A 398 -2.80 15.83 -41.35
N THR A 399 -3.35 16.97 -41.76
CA THR A 399 -2.69 18.28 -41.67
C THR A 399 -3.30 19.12 -40.57
N LEU A 400 -2.45 19.78 -39.79
CA LEU A 400 -2.84 20.70 -38.73
C LEU A 400 -1.84 21.86 -38.62
N SER A 401 -2.26 22.93 -37.94
CA SER A 401 -1.45 24.13 -37.71
C SER A 401 -0.96 24.15 -36.27
N LEU A 402 0.33 24.38 -36.08
CA LEU A 402 1.00 24.52 -34.79
C LEU A 402 1.05 25.99 -34.37
N SER A 403 1.16 26.24 -33.07
CA SER A 403 1.33 27.57 -32.48
C SER A 403 2.58 28.31 -32.92
N HIS A 404 3.60 27.57 -33.35
CA HIS A 404 4.84 28.08 -33.93
C HIS A 404 5.46 27.03 -34.86
N ALA A 405 6.50 27.43 -35.61
CA ALA A 405 7.18 26.54 -36.53
C ALA A 405 8.12 25.59 -35.76
N VAL A 406 7.88 24.29 -35.89
CA VAL A 406 8.73 23.23 -35.32
C VAL A 406 9.66 22.70 -36.41
N THR A 407 10.92 22.42 -36.07
CA THR A 407 11.87 21.78 -36.99
C THR A 407 12.09 20.34 -36.58
N ALA A 408 11.34 19.42 -37.19
CA ALA A 408 11.47 18.00 -36.96
C ALA A 408 11.55 17.23 -38.30
N PRO A 409 12.48 16.25 -38.43
CA PRO A 409 12.59 15.45 -39.65
C PRO A 409 11.39 14.51 -39.86
N TYR A 410 11.30 13.94 -41.06
CA TYR A 410 10.44 12.80 -41.35
C TYR A 410 10.68 11.65 -40.35
N ASP A 411 9.65 10.88 -40.02
CA ASP A 411 9.66 9.80 -39.00
C ASP A 411 9.84 10.27 -37.55
N THR A 412 9.89 11.57 -37.25
CA THR A 412 9.93 12.06 -35.85
C THR A 412 8.70 11.55 -35.10
N LEU A 413 8.89 11.06 -33.88
CA LEU A 413 7.82 10.59 -33.01
C LEU A 413 7.04 11.79 -32.46
N VAL A 414 5.71 11.70 -32.46
CA VAL A 414 4.81 12.73 -31.96
C VAL A 414 3.91 12.12 -30.92
N GLU A 415 3.91 12.68 -29.71
CA GLU A 415 2.95 12.36 -28.66
C GLU A 415 1.91 13.48 -28.59
N ASP A 416 0.64 13.11 -28.47
CA ASP A 416 -0.38 14.03 -27.96
C ASP A 416 -0.43 13.95 -26.43
N ALA A 417 0.24 14.88 -25.78
CA ALA A 417 0.33 14.93 -24.31
C ALA A 417 -1.00 15.35 -23.67
N SER A 418 -1.90 16.02 -24.41
CA SER A 418 -3.22 16.39 -23.90
C SER A 418 -4.15 15.18 -23.86
N ALA A 419 -4.00 14.26 -24.80
CA ALA A 419 -4.75 13.01 -24.89
C ALA A 419 -3.98 11.85 -24.23
N CYS A 420 -3.50 12.04 -23.00
CA CYS A 420 -2.73 11.03 -22.27
C CYS A 420 -3.27 10.83 -20.85
N CYS A 421 -4.57 10.65 -20.69
CA CYS A 421 -5.22 10.21 -19.45
C CYS A 421 -4.88 11.07 -18.21
N ALA A 422 -4.76 12.40 -18.38
CA ALA A 422 -4.28 13.27 -17.31
C ALA A 422 -5.21 13.26 -16.09
N GLY A 423 -4.63 13.23 -14.89
CA GLY A 423 -5.39 13.29 -13.64
C GLY A 423 -6.18 12.02 -13.30
N ALA A 424 -5.79 10.87 -13.87
CA ALA A 424 -6.40 9.58 -13.56
C ALA A 424 -6.38 9.26 -12.07
N LYS A 425 -7.43 8.60 -11.56
CA LYS A 425 -7.57 8.28 -10.14
C LYS A 425 -7.84 6.81 -9.91
N PHE A 426 -7.08 6.23 -9.00
CA PHE A 426 -7.26 4.86 -8.52
C PHE A 426 -7.36 4.90 -7.00
N LEU A 427 -8.58 4.89 -6.49
CA LEU A 427 -8.87 5.09 -5.07
C LEU A 427 -9.59 3.88 -4.46
N ASN A 428 -9.05 3.33 -3.37
CA ASN A 428 -9.74 2.30 -2.57
C ASN A 428 -10.06 1.00 -3.35
N ASN A 429 -9.23 0.63 -4.34
CA ASN A 429 -9.49 -0.53 -5.18
C ASN A 429 -8.79 -1.80 -4.67
N ARG A 430 -9.27 -2.96 -5.13
CA ARG A 430 -8.61 -4.26 -4.94
C ARG A 430 -8.29 -4.87 -6.29
N ILE A 431 -7.01 -5.09 -6.59
CA ILE A 431 -6.52 -5.68 -7.85
C ILE A 431 -5.77 -6.95 -7.50
N THR A 432 -6.19 -8.10 -8.03
CA THR A 432 -5.70 -9.40 -7.58
C THR A 432 -5.46 -10.39 -8.70
N ASN A 433 -4.39 -11.19 -8.57
CA ASN A 433 -4.09 -12.29 -9.51
C ASN A 433 -4.08 -11.85 -10.97
N ILE A 434 -3.25 -10.87 -11.27
CA ILE A 434 -3.12 -10.31 -12.61
C ILE A 434 -1.91 -10.97 -13.27
N ARG A 435 -2.09 -11.47 -14.49
CA ARG A 435 -0.98 -12.09 -15.21
C ARG A 435 0.13 -11.07 -15.45
N SER A 436 -0.24 -9.84 -15.81
CA SER A 436 0.66 -8.76 -16.19
C SER A 436 0.75 -7.67 -15.10
N CYS A 437 0.71 -6.38 -15.46
CA CYS A 437 0.73 -5.28 -14.51
C CYS A 437 -0.64 -5.03 -13.87
N GLY A 438 -0.64 -4.57 -12.62
CA GLY A 438 -1.86 -4.08 -11.98
C GLY A 438 -2.32 -2.76 -12.59
N LEU A 439 -1.48 -1.74 -12.50
CA LEU A 439 -1.70 -0.41 -13.09
C LEU A 439 -0.50 -0.05 -13.97
N LEU A 440 -0.74 0.28 -15.23
CA LEU A 440 0.26 0.78 -16.18
C LEU A 440 -0.10 2.23 -16.55
N LEU A 441 0.65 3.17 -16.00
CA LEU A 441 0.34 4.60 -15.98
C LEU A 441 1.32 5.37 -16.87
N LYS A 442 0.81 6.13 -17.84
CA LYS A 442 1.63 6.97 -18.73
C LYS A 442 1.24 8.44 -18.75
N GLY A 443 0.07 8.76 -18.19
CA GLY A 443 -0.49 10.10 -18.13
C GLY A 443 0.00 10.98 -16.99
N ASP A 444 -0.08 12.30 -17.16
CA ASP A 444 0.32 13.27 -16.15
C ASP A 444 -0.60 13.26 -14.90
N ASN A 445 -0.02 13.47 -13.72
CA ASN A 445 -0.70 13.65 -12.44
C ASN A 445 -1.66 12.53 -11.98
N PRO A 446 -1.33 11.23 -12.11
CA PRO A 446 -2.19 10.18 -11.58
C PRO A 446 -2.17 10.19 -10.05
N ASP A 447 -3.32 9.88 -9.44
CA ASP A 447 -3.51 9.74 -8.00
C ASP A 447 -3.90 8.30 -7.66
N VAL A 448 -2.96 7.57 -7.07
CA VAL A 448 -3.08 6.15 -6.71
C VAL A 448 -3.03 6.05 -5.18
N GLU A 449 -4.20 5.92 -4.56
CA GLU A 449 -4.33 5.95 -3.12
C GLU A 449 -5.18 4.80 -2.54
N ASN A 450 -4.68 4.22 -1.44
CA ASN A 450 -5.39 3.25 -0.61
C ASN A 450 -5.86 1.99 -1.37
N ASN A 451 -5.09 1.56 -2.36
CA ASN A 451 -5.37 0.34 -3.11
C ASN A 451 -4.68 -0.88 -2.49
N MET A 452 -5.30 -2.04 -2.61
CA MET A 452 -4.69 -3.35 -2.36
C MET A 452 -4.39 -4.01 -3.71
N ILE A 453 -3.12 -4.21 -4.00
CA ILE A 453 -2.64 -4.85 -5.23
C ILE A 453 -1.89 -6.12 -4.82
N ASP A 454 -2.43 -7.28 -5.20
CA ASP A 454 -1.93 -8.57 -4.72
C ASP A 454 -1.80 -9.61 -5.82
N GLY A 455 -0.57 -9.99 -6.12
CA GLY A 455 -0.27 -11.07 -7.04
C GLY A 455 -0.38 -10.65 -8.50
N CYS A 456 0.39 -9.63 -8.87
CA CYS A 456 0.66 -9.32 -10.28
C CYS A 456 1.96 -10.01 -10.68
N SER A 457 1.98 -10.76 -11.78
CA SER A 457 3.26 -11.34 -12.19
C SER A 457 4.23 -10.26 -12.67
N GLY A 458 3.74 -9.21 -13.33
CA GLY A 458 4.47 -7.96 -13.55
C GLY A 458 4.42 -7.01 -12.34
N ALA A 459 4.72 -5.73 -12.55
CA ALA A 459 4.61 -4.73 -11.48
C ALA A 459 3.16 -4.57 -11.01
N GLY A 460 2.96 -4.37 -9.72
CA GLY A 460 1.65 -3.95 -9.20
C GLY A 460 1.28 -2.56 -9.71
N VAL A 461 2.25 -1.65 -9.76
CA VAL A 461 2.14 -0.32 -10.38
C VAL A 461 3.37 -0.05 -11.22
N ALA A 462 3.17 0.34 -12.48
CA ALA A 462 4.22 0.75 -13.39
C ALA A 462 3.92 2.16 -13.92
N ILE A 463 4.89 3.07 -13.81
CA ILE A 463 4.94 4.32 -14.58
C ILE A 463 5.87 4.06 -15.75
N PHE A 464 5.36 4.11 -16.98
CA PHE A 464 6.08 3.49 -18.08
C PHE A 464 5.80 4.03 -19.49
N CYS A 465 6.76 4.68 -20.15
CA CYS A 465 6.65 4.97 -21.59
C CYS A 465 7.03 3.74 -22.45
N SER A 466 6.37 3.46 -23.58
CA SER A 466 6.76 2.33 -24.45
C SER A 466 6.72 2.65 -25.95
N THR A 467 7.89 2.71 -26.56
CA THR A 467 8.00 2.70 -28.03
C THR A 467 7.96 1.28 -28.61
N GLY A 468 8.10 0.24 -27.80
CA GLY A 468 7.86 -1.14 -28.25
C GLY A 468 6.42 -1.32 -28.73
N TRP A 469 5.46 -0.85 -27.92
CA TRP A 469 4.02 -0.95 -28.18
C TRP A 469 3.42 0.24 -28.93
N GLY A 470 4.20 1.30 -29.18
CA GLY A 470 3.67 2.54 -29.75
C GLY A 470 2.78 3.30 -28.78
N GLU A 471 2.94 3.05 -27.48
CA GLU A 471 2.16 3.64 -26.39
C GLU A 471 2.98 4.75 -25.72
N ALA A 472 2.61 5.98 -26.03
CA ALA A 472 3.30 7.18 -25.55
C ALA A 472 2.83 7.58 -24.16
N GLY A 473 3.68 8.37 -23.49
CA GLY A 473 3.33 9.08 -22.26
C GLY A 473 4.49 9.15 -21.28
N PHE A 474 4.90 10.38 -20.97
CA PHE A 474 5.81 10.67 -19.86
C PHE A 474 5.04 11.35 -18.73
N VAL A 475 4.98 10.68 -17.59
CA VAL A 475 4.33 11.20 -16.38
C VAL A 475 5.10 12.37 -15.78
N HIS A 476 4.46 13.53 -15.70
CA HIS A 476 4.88 14.71 -14.95
C HIS A 476 3.91 14.96 -13.80
N GLY A 477 4.38 14.66 -12.59
CA GLY A 477 3.56 14.64 -11.39
C GLY A 477 2.91 13.28 -11.23
N ALA A 478 3.05 12.64 -10.07
CA ALA A 478 2.26 11.49 -9.66
C ALA A 478 2.23 11.38 -8.14
N THR A 479 1.11 10.89 -7.59
CA THR A 479 1.00 10.55 -6.17
C THR A 479 0.64 9.08 -6.04
N ILE A 480 1.52 8.30 -5.44
CA ILE A 480 1.32 6.88 -5.12
C ILE A 480 1.46 6.73 -3.61
N LYS A 481 0.34 6.69 -2.89
CA LYS A 481 0.36 6.71 -1.42
C LYS A 481 -0.60 5.75 -0.73
N ASN A 482 -0.21 5.30 0.46
CA ASN A 482 -1.05 4.47 1.33
C ASN A 482 -1.53 3.16 0.68
N ASN A 483 -0.84 2.65 -0.34
CA ASN A 483 -1.20 1.40 -1.01
C ASN A 483 -0.56 0.19 -0.32
N THR A 484 -1.15 -0.98 -0.49
CA THR A 484 -0.51 -2.27 -0.19
C THR A 484 -0.22 -2.99 -1.49
N ILE A 485 1.06 -3.22 -1.79
CA ILE A 485 1.54 -3.90 -2.99
C ILE A 485 2.26 -5.16 -2.56
N MET A 486 1.65 -6.32 -2.83
CA MET A 486 2.16 -7.58 -2.31
C MET A 486 2.14 -8.71 -3.31
N ASN A 487 3.07 -9.63 -3.15
CA ASN A 487 3.25 -10.75 -4.07
C ASN A 487 3.34 -10.27 -5.53
N CYS A 488 3.93 -9.11 -5.83
CA CYS A 488 4.03 -8.56 -7.19
C CYS A 488 5.46 -8.72 -7.75
N GLY A 489 5.62 -8.53 -9.06
CA GLY A 489 6.93 -8.52 -9.72
C GLY A 489 7.64 -9.88 -9.68
N TYR A 490 6.88 -10.98 -9.79
CA TYR A 490 7.43 -12.34 -9.74
C TYR A 490 7.62 -13.01 -11.10
N TRP A 491 7.48 -12.26 -12.19
CA TRP A 491 7.95 -12.69 -13.49
C TRP A 491 9.47 -12.81 -13.50
N ASP A 492 9.97 -13.86 -14.15
CA ASP A 492 11.41 -14.09 -14.36
C ASP A 492 11.76 -13.68 -15.80
N ARG A 493 11.22 -12.52 -16.23
CA ARG A 493 11.50 -11.91 -17.53
C ARG A 493 12.58 -10.85 -17.40
N GLU A 494 13.22 -10.58 -18.53
CA GLU A 494 14.42 -9.74 -18.60
C GLU A 494 14.09 -8.26 -18.85
N ASP A 495 12.80 -7.88 -18.78
CA ASP A 495 12.29 -6.57 -19.18
C ASP A 495 12.02 -5.63 -17.99
N LEU A 496 12.18 -4.32 -18.20
CA LEU A 496 12.08 -3.29 -17.17
C LEU A 496 10.74 -3.19 -16.44
N TRP A 497 9.64 -3.31 -17.16
CA TRP A 497 8.29 -3.18 -16.61
C TRP A 497 7.96 -4.28 -15.57
N THR A 498 8.83 -5.29 -15.46
CA THR A 498 8.76 -6.36 -14.47
C THR A 498 9.79 -6.21 -13.35
N ALA A 499 10.67 -5.21 -13.44
CA ALA A 499 11.89 -5.09 -12.63
C ALA A 499 11.63 -4.89 -11.14
N GLY A 500 10.42 -4.45 -10.73
CA GLY A 500 10.02 -4.40 -9.33
C GLY A 500 8.50 -4.49 -9.13
N ALA A 501 8.09 -4.60 -7.86
CA ALA A 501 6.67 -4.57 -7.49
C ALA A 501 6.02 -3.20 -7.76
N LEU A 502 6.79 -2.12 -7.67
CA LEU A 502 6.52 -0.82 -8.27
C LEU A 502 7.71 -0.42 -9.15
N THR A 503 7.46 -0.07 -10.41
CA THR A 503 8.49 0.35 -11.36
C THR A 503 8.19 1.74 -11.93
N VAL A 504 9.23 2.56 -12.06
CA VAL A 504 9.26 3.76 -12.92
C VAL A 504 10.34 3.52 -13.98
N GLY A 505 10.02 3.62 -15.27
CA GLY A 505 10.96 3.35 -16.36
C GLY A 505 10.35 3.51 -17.75
N MET A 506 10.98 2.96 -18.78
CA MET A 506 10.46 2.98 -20.16
C MET A 506 11.03 1.85 -21.03
N ASP A 507 10.45 1.60 -22.21
CA ASP A 507 10.97 0.63 -23.20
C ASP A 507 11.12 1.24 -24.61
N PRO A 508 12.24 1.06 -25.33
CA PRO A 508 13.44 0.30 -24.97
C PRO A 508 14.20 0.93 -23.82
N ASP A 509 14.67 0.06 -22.95
CA ASP A 509 15.58 0.44 -21.89
C ASP A 509 17.04 0.32 -22.36
N ASP A 510 17.58 1.43 -22.85
CA ASP A 510 18.95 1.54 -23.34
C ASP A 510 19.68 2.64 -22.57
N ASP A 511 20.80 2.27 -21.94
CA ASP A 511 21.65 3.18 -21.16
C ASP A 511 22.22 4.36 -21.97
N THR A 512 22.13 4.32 -23.31
CA THR A 512 22.50 5.43 -24.21
C THR A 512 21.36 6.41 -24.49
N ILE A 513 20.15 6.11 -24.04
CA ILE A 513 19.03 7.03 -24.07
C ILE A 513 19.19 8.04 -22.94
N THR A 514 19.25 9.32 -23.32
CA THR A 514 19.28 10.49 -22.42
C THR A 514 18.04 11.35 -22.63
N GLY A 515 16.94 10.72 -23.07
CA GLY A 515 15.72 11.37 -23.53
C GLY A 515 14.91 12.04 -22.43
N GLU A 516 13.62 12.23 -22.67
CA GLU A 516 12.69 12.72 -21.66
C GLU A 516 12.62 11.72 -20.47
N ASP A 517 12.52 12.26 -19.26
CA ASP A 517 12.42 11.51 -18.02
C ASP A 517 11.01 11.70 -17.43
N HIS A 518 10.52 10.72 -16.68
CA HIS A 518 9.38 10.91 -15.79
C HIS A 518 9.72 11.88 -14.66
N GLN A 519 8.81 12.75 -14.24
CA GLN A 519 9.15 13.81 -13.27
C GLN A 519 8.17 13.91 -12.11
N ASN A 520 8.65 14.41 -10.96
CA ASN A 520 7.83 14.86 -9.83
C ASN A 520 6.92 13.77 -9.26
N ILE A 521 7.48 12.59 -8.99
CA ILE A 521 6.74 11.43 -8.49
C ILE A 521 6.88 11.33 -6.97
N LEU A 522 5.75 11.24 -6.26
CA LEU A 522 5.69 10.98 -4.82
C LEU A 522 5.26 9.53 -4.56
N ILE A 523 6.12 8.76 -3.89
CA ILE A 523 5.87 7.39 -3.44
C ILE A 523 5.91 7.38 -1.91
N GLN A 524 4.74 7.40 -1.27
CA GLN A 524 4.64 7.67 0.17
C GLN A 524 3.79 6.69 0.96
N ASN A 525 4.27 6.24 2.11
CA ASN A 525 3.50 5.42 3.07
C ASN A 525 2.87 4.15 2.45
N ASN A 526 3.49 3.59 1.42
CA ASN A 526 3.05 2.32 0.84
C ASN A 526 3.63 1.15 1.63
N THR A 527 2.91 0.04 1.65
CA THR A 527 3.39 -1.25 2.18
C THR A 527 3.73 -2.18 1.02
N PHE A 528 4.98 -2.60 0.95
CA PHE A 528 5.48 -3.64 0.07
C PHE A 528 5.64 -4.92 0.87
N ASP A 529 4.91 -5.97 0.50
CA ASP A 529 4.87 -7.21 1.29
C ASP A 529 5.07 -8.46 0.43
N ASN A 530 5.96 -9.35 0.86
CA ASN A 530 6.15 -10.67 0.26
C ASN A 530 6.46 -10.64 -1.25
N ASN A 531 7.15 -9.60 -1.71
CA ASN A 531 7.66 -9.54 -3.07
C ASN A 531 9.01 -10.26 -3.12
N ALA A 532 9.19 -11.07 -4.17
CA ALA A 532 10.35 -11.94 -4.27
C ALA A 532 11.57 -11.25 -4.92
N GLY A 533 11.35 -10.22 -5.76
CA GLY A 533 12.41 -9.41 -6.35
C GLY A 533 12.46 -8.00 -5.74
N VAL A 534 12.98 -7.05 -6.50
CA VAL A 534 13.03 -5.63 -6.14
C VAL A 534 11.63 -5.14 -5.79
N ASP A 535 11.48 -4.42 -4.67
CA ASP A 535 10.18 -3.87 -4.29
C ASP A 535 9.89 -2.59 -5.09
N LEU A 536 10.88 -1.70 -5.17
CA LEU A 536 10.77 -0.42 -5.84
C LEU A 536 11.96 -0.18 -6.77
N SER A 537 11.66 0.05 -8.04
CA SER A 537 12.66 0.30 -9.06
C SER A 537 12.39 1.65 -9.75
N VAL A 538 13.42 2.48 -9.89
CA VAL A 538 13.33 3.81 -10.52
C VAL A 538 14.43 3.98 -11.55
N LYS A 539 14.02 4.17 -12.80
CA LYS A 539 14.84 4.47 -13.97
C LYS A 539 14.18 5.52 -14.84
N HIS A 540 14.96 6.32 -15.58
CA HIS A 540 14.46 7.37 -16.47
C HIS A 540 13.49 8.34 -15.77
N ALA A 541 13.93 8.85 -14.62
CA ALA A 541 13.08 9.69 -13.78
C ALA A 541 13.87 10.77 -13.03
N ALA A 542 13.25 11.92 -12.82
CA ALA A 542 13.75 13.03 -12.04
C ALA A 542 12.79 13.45 -10.92
N HIS A 543 13.32 14.00 -9.82
CA HIS A 543 12.53 14.57 -8.72
C HIS A 543 11.56 13.57 -8.07
N VAL A 544 12.06 12.35 -7.79
CA VAL A 544 11.26 11.28 -7.16
C VAL A 544 11.47 11.28 -5.65
N ARG A 545 10.37 11.34 -4.88
CA ARG A 545 10.40 11.30 -3.42
C ARG A 545 9.82 9.98 -2.90
N ILE A 546 10.63 9.22 -2.19
CA ILE A 546 10.32 7.89 -1.65
C ILE A 546 10.32 7.98 -0.11
N LEU A 547 9.13 8.17 0.46
CA LEU A 547 8.96 8.64 1.84
C LEU A 547 8.10 7.70 2.69
N GLY A 548 8.58 7.26 3.86
CA GLY A 548 7.71 6.59 4.85
C GLY A 548 7.20 5.20 4.44
N ASN A 549 7.77 4.56 3.41
CA ASN A 549 7.29 3.27 2.93
C ASN A 549 7.80 2.13 3.83
N THR A 550 7.00 1.07 3.95
CA THR A 550 7.34 -0.15 4.66
C THR A 550 7.58 -1.28 3.68
N PHE A 551 8.77 -1.86 3.70
CA PHE A 551 9.14 -3.06 2.97
C PHE A 551 9.22 -4.22 3.96
N GLN A 552 8.42 -5.25 3.75
CA GLN A 552 8.37 -6.38 4.65
C GLN A 552 8.28 -7.69 3.89
N ASN A 553 8.82 -8.73 4.50
CA ASN A 553 8.83 -10.08 3.95
C ASN A 553 9.42 -10.16 2.52
N THR A 554 10.37 -9.30 2.18
CA THR A 554 10.86 -9.15 0.81
C THR A 554 12.03 -10.10 0.53
N HIS A 555 12.22 -10.53 -0.73
CA HIS A 555 13.36 -11.35 -1.17
C HIS A 555 13.50 -12.75 -0.52
N PHE A 556 12.38 -13.37 -0.12
CA PHE A 556 12.40 -14.76 0.38
C PHE A 556 12.60 -15.82 -0.71
N ALA A 557 12.27 -15.47 -1.95
CA ALA A 557 12.57 -16.28 -3.13
C ALA A 557 13.50 -15.49 -4.05
N GLY A 558 14.55 -16.11 -4.56
CA GLY A 558 15.50 -15.44 -5.45
C GLY A 558 14.97 -15.36 -6.88
N LEU A 559 14.17 -14.34 -7.17
CA LEU A 559 13.78 -14.00 -8.54
C LEU A 559 14.72 -12.95 -9.12
N ARG A 560 14.83 -12.91 -10.45
CA ARG A 560 15.78 -12.06 -11.18
C ARG A 560 15.09 -11.23 -12.27
N PRO A 561 13.96 -10.56 -12.01
CA PRO A 561 13.37 -9.68 -13.00
C PRO A 561 14.34 -8.56 -13.37
N GLY A 562 14.42 -8.19 -14.65
CA GLY A 562 15.19 -7.02 -15.12
C GLY A 562 16.72 -7.09 -14.95
N VAL A 563 17.33 -8.24 -14.67
CA VAL A 563 18.80 -8.29 -14.45
C VAL A 563 19.63 -7.88 -15.66
N TRP A 564 19.13 -8.12 -16.88
CA TRP A 564 19.84 -7.83 -18.12
C TRP A 564 19.86 -6.34 -18.47
N THR A 565 18.95 -5.57 -17.89
CA THR A 565 18.89 -4.11 -17.99
C THR A 565 19.70 -3.39 -16.90
N GLY A 566 20.55 -4.14 -16.17
CA GLY A 566 21.49 -3.61 -15.18
C GLY A 566 20.96 -3.56 -13.74
N PHE A 567 19.79 -4.13 -13.47
CA PHE A 567 19.20 -4.15 -12.13
C PHE A 567 19.96 -5.10 -11.22
N ASP A 568 20.12 -4.69 -9.96
CA ASP A 568 20.55 -5.60 -8.91
C ASP A 568 19.30 -6.24 -8.28
N PRO A 569 19.02 -7.52 -8.56
CA PRO A 569 17.80 -8.20 -8.10
C PRO A 569 17.84 -8.50 -6.60
N GLY A 570 18.95 -8.24 -5.91
CA GLY A 570 19.04 -8.32 -4.46
C GLY A 570 18.75 -6.99 -3.75
N SER A 571 18.38 -5.94 -4.48
CA SER A 571 18.09 -4.63 -3.91
C SER A 571 16.61 -4.48 -3.57
N VAL A 572 16.31 -4.03 -2.35
CA VAL A 572 14.93 -3.64 -1.99
C VAL A 572 14.48 -2.44 -2.82
N ILE A 573 15.30 -1.39 -2.86
CA ILE A 573 15.14 -0.23 -3.75
C ILE A 573 16.30 -0.18 -4.74
N TRP A 574 16.01 -0.11 -6.03
CA TRP A 574 17.02 0.08 -7.08
C TRP A 574 16.83 1.40 -7.82
N LEU A 575 17.93 2.12 -8.02
CA LEU A 575 17.98 3.43 -8.68
C LEU A 575 19.05 3.42 -9.79
N GLY A 576 18.69 3.84 -11.00
CA GLY A 576 19.62 4.04 -12.11
C GLY A 576 19.07 5.06 -13.11
N GLN A 577 19.93 5.71 -13.90
CA GLN A 577 19.53 6.76 -14.89
C GLN A 577 18.42 7.67 -14.37
N CYS A 578 18.64 8.24 -13.18
CA CYS A 578 17.67 9.06 -12.51
C CYS A 578 18.37 10.22 -11.82
N GLN A 579 17.63 11.29 -11.54
CA GLN A 579 18.18 12.50 -10.94
C GLN A 579 17.31 13.01 -9.80
N ASP A 580 17.95 13.53 -8.76
CA ASP A 580 17.26 14.20 -7.64
C ASP A 580 16.22 13.30 -6.97
N ILE A 581 16.73 12.22 -6.37
CA ILE A 581 15.90 11.21 -5.70
C ILE A 581 16.04 11.41 -4.20
N THR A 582 14.91 11.49 -3.48
CA THR A 582 14.90 11.65 -2.03
C THR A 582 14.37 10.41 -1.33
N LEU A 583 15.18 9.80 -0.47
CA LEU A 583 14.81 8.68 0.40
C LEU A 583 14.70 9.18 1.84
N ALA A 584 13.54 9.01 2.49
CA ALA A 584 13.40 9.32 3.90
C ALA A 584 12.38 8.43 4.61
N ARG A 585 12.68 8.07 5.88
CA ARG A 585 11.72 7.40 6.79
C ARG A 585 11.20 6.03 6.29
N ASN A 586 11.88 5.37 5.38
CA ASN A 586 11.49 4.03 4.93
C ASN A 586 12.03 2.95 5.86
N THR A 587 11.31 1.84 6.00
CA THR A 587 11.70 0.72 6.88
C THR A 587 11.70 -0.59 6.14
N VAL A 588 12.68 -1.46 6.43
CA VAL A 588 12.76 -2.83 5.92
C VAL A 588 12.71 -3.81 7.09
N SER A 589 11.80 -4.78 7.05
CA SER A 589 11.67 -5.81 8.07
C SER A 589 11.55 -7.21 7.45
N ASN A 590 12.04 -8.22 8.16
CA ASN A 590 12.05 -9.60 7.69
C ASN A 590 12.65 -9.73 6.27
N LEU A 591 13.87 -9.24 6.10
CA LEU A 591 14.58 -9.27 4.82
C LEU A 591 15.02 -10.69 4.49
N GLY A 592 14.56 -11.21 3.36
CA GLY A 592 14.84 -12.56 2.89
C GLY A 592 16.28 -12.72 2.37
N PRO A 593 16.77 -13.98 2.30
CA PRO A 593 18.17 -14.28 2.04
C PRO A 593 18.64 -13.94 0.62
N SER A 594 17.74 -13.63 -0.32
CA SER A 594 18.10 -13.21 -1.67
C SER A 594 18.43 -11.72 -1.76
N ALA A 595 18.14 -10.93 -0.73
CA ALA A 595 18.53 -9.53 -0.69
C ALA A 595 20.02 -9.37 -0.37
N THR A 596 20.66 -8.45 -1.09
CA THR A 596 22.06 -8.05 -0.96
C THR A 596 22.21 -6.61 -0.49
N ALA A 597 21.19 -5.76 -0.70
CA ALA A 597 21.19 -4.35 -0.31
C ALA A 597 19.79 -3.81 -0.01
N LEU A 598 19.69 -2.81 0.88
CA LEU A 598 18.44 -2.06 1.11
C LEU A 598 18.19 -1.05 -0.01
N VAL A 599 19.26 -0.42 -0.49
CA VAL A 599 19.23 0.54 -1.60
C VAL A 599 20.49 0.32 -2.43
N THR A 600 20.31 0.20 -3.74
CA THR A 600 21.40 0.24 -4.71
C THR A 600 21.18 1.40 -5.67
N ALA A 601 22.18 2.27 -5.78
CA ALA A 601 22.22 3.35 -6.74
C ALA A 601 23.34 3.08 -7.76
N ALA A 602 22.98 2.93 -9.03
CA ALA A 602 23.94 2.82 -10.12
C ALA A 602 24.70 4.14 -10.32
N ALA A 603 25.83 4.10 -11.03
CA ALA A 603 26.63 5.30 -11.31
C ALA A 603 25.87 6.39 -12.10
N THR A 604 24.78 6.01 -12.77
CA THR A 604 23.88 6.87 -13.54
C THR A 604 22.77 7.50 -12.68
N ALA A 605 22.67 7.15 -11.39
CA ALA A 605 21.79 7.82 -10.44
C ALA A 605 22.50 9.04 -9.84
N LEU A 606 22.02 10.25 -10.18
CA LEU A 606 22.63 11.52 -9.82
C LEU A 606 21.80 12.21 -8.72
N ALA A 607 22.47 12.90 -7.79
CA ALA A 607 21.81 13.62 -6.69
C ALA A 607 20.80 12.75 -5.91
N VAL A 608 21.23 11.56 -5.47
CA VAL A 608 20.40 10.72 -4.59
C VAL A 608 20.65 11.10 -3.14
N HIS A 609 19.62 11.56 -2.47
CA HIS A 609 19.59 11.99 -1.08
C HIS A 609 19.06 10.88 -0.16
N GLY A 610 19.68 10.70 1.01
CA GLY A 610 19.24 9.72 2.01
C GLY A 610 19.76 8.29 1.81
N ILE A 611 20.75 8.05 0.94
CA ILE A 611 21.42 6.74 0.85
C ILE A 611 22.05 6.42 2.22
N GLY A 612 21.55 5.38 2.88
CA GLY A 612 22.04 4.90 4.18
C GLY A 612 21.36 5.49 5.42
N SER A 613 20.55 6.54 5.28
CA SER A 613 19.75 7.11 6.39
C SER A 613 18.25 7.09 6.14
N GLY A 614 17.85 7.10 4.86
CA GLY A 614 16.45 7.13 4.42
C GLY A 614 15.75 5.77 4.45
N VAL A 615 16.50 4.68 4.70
CA VAL A 615 15.99 3.30 4.78
C VAL A 615 16.63 2.56 5.95
N THR A 616 15.81 2.07 6.89
CA THR A 616 16.28 1.40 8.11
C THR A 616 15.87 -0.07 8.15
N GLN A 617 16.82 -0.99 8.31
CA GLN A 617 16.54 -2.41 8.52
C GLN A 617 16.33 -2.73 10.01
N MET A 618 15.22 -3.39 10.36
CA MET A 618 14.89 -3.76 11.74
C MET A 618 15.40 -5.19 12.10
N GLY A 619 16.21 -5.33 13.17
CA GLY A 619 16.92 -6.57 13.56
C GLY A 619 16.19 -7.51 14.55
N LYS A 620 16.39 -8.84 14.44
CA LYS A 620 15.67 -9.89 15.20
C LYS A 620 16.57 -11.03 15.71
N THR A 621 16.23 -11.61 16.88
CA THR A 621 16.82 -12.84 17.49
C THR A 621 15.88 -14.03 17.27
N PHE A 622 16.43 -15.24 17.11
CA PHE A 622 15.70 -16.44 16.69
C PHE A 622 16.02 -17.68 17.54
N THR A 623 15.15 -18.69 17.53
CA THR A 623 15.43 -20.06 18.01
C THR A 623 15.44 -21.06 16.85
N LEU A 624 16.24 -22.12 16.98
CA LEU A 624 16.34 -23.22 16.02
C LEU A 624 15.65 -24.47 16.60
N VAL A 625 14.45 -24.78 16.13
CA VAL A 625 13.58 -25.87 16.64
C VAL A 625 13.73 -27.12 15.77
N ASN A 626 14.15 -28.26 16.32
CA ASN A 626 14.18 -29.50 15.54
C ASN A 626 12.77 -30.02 15.27
N ARG A 627 12.49 -30.50 14.06
CA ARG A 627 11.15 -30.95 13.64
C ARG A 627 10.71 -32.25 14.32
N ASP A 628 11.62 -33.19 14.51
CA ASP A 628 11.31 -34.52 15.06
C ASP A 628 11.07 -34.46 16.57
N SER A 629 11.91 -33.72 17.29
CA SER A 629 11.82 -33.63 18.76
C SER A 629 11.08 -32.41 19.29
N SER A 630 10.89 -31.36 18.47
CA SER A 630 10.44 -30.02 18.91
C SER A 630 11.36 -29.33 19.93
N LEU A 631 12.58 -29.83 20.13
CA LEU A 631 13.57 -29.27 21.06
C LEU A 631 14.49 -28.26 20.35
N LEU A 632 15.10 -27.35 21.13
CA LEU A 632 15.90 -26.25 20.61
C LEU A 632 17.38 -26.59 20.51
N LEU A 633 18.08 -26.04 19.51
CA LEU A 633 19.54 -26.05 19.44
C LEU A 633 20.13 -25.18 20.56
N ASP A 634 20.93 -25.80 21.43
CA ASP A 634 21.48 -25.21 22.66
C ASP A 634 23.01 -25.42 22.72
N THR A 635 23.74 -24.43 23.23
CA THR A 635 25.21 -24.48 23.38
C THR A 635 25.68 -23.77 24.65
N THR A 636 26.61 -24.36 25.41
CA THR A 636 26.99 -23.84 26.73
C THR A 636 28.36 -23.15 26.80
N GLY A 637 29.10 -23.04 25.68
CA GLY A 637 30.39 -22.36 25.64
C GLY A 637 31.20 -22.57 24.35
N ASP A 638 32.34 -21.88 24.23
CA ASP A 638 33.24 -21.96 23.07
C ASP A 638 33.90 -23.35 22.96
N GLY A 639 33.88 -23.94 21.77
CA GLY A 639 34.34 -25.31 21.48
C GLY A 639 33.46 -26.42 22.06
N VAL A 640 32.34 -26.08 22.71
CA VAL A 640 31.42 -27.04 23.32
C VAL A 640 30.43 -27.55 22.28
N GLN A 641 30.14 -28.85 22.34
CA GLN A 641 29.18 -29.50 21.46
C GLN A 641 27.78 -28.90 21.61
N ALA A 642 27.17 -28.57 20.48
CA ALA A 642 25.76 -28.22 20.41
C ALA A 642 24.90 -29.45 20.71
N LEU A 643 23.94 -29.25 21.59
CA LEU A 643 22.95 -30.26 21.98
C LEU A 643 21.57 -29.77 21.53
N GLN A 644 20.60 -30.66 21.49
CA GLN A 644 19.21 -30.23 21.57
C GLN A 644 18.76 -30.23 23.03
N TRP A 645 17.94 -29.26 23.42
CA TRP A 645 17.42 -29.18 24.79
C TRP A 645 15.99 -28.66 24.83
N VAL A 646 15.30 -28.93 25.94
CA VAL A 646 13.97 -28.36 26.22
C VAL A 646 14.09 -26.84 26.29
N VAL A 647 13.09 -26.14 25.76
CA VAL A 647 12.99 -24.67 25.81
C VAL A 647 13.22 -24.20 27.25
N ASN A 648 14.18 -23.30 27.45
CA ASN A 648 14.50 -22.72 28.75
C ASN A 648 14.79 -21.21 28.69
N ASP A 649 14.60 -20.59 27.52
CA ASP A 649 14.81 -19.16 27.21
C ASP A 649 16.19 -18.62 27.59
N ALA A 650 17.16 -19.50 27.82
CA ALA A 650 18.53 -19.07 28.05
C ALA A 650 19.10 -18.49 26.76
N PRO A 651 19.92 -17.42 26.82
CA PRO A 651 20.63 -16.89 25.66
C PRO A 651 21.46 -17.95 24.88
N SER A 652 21.72 -19.12 25.50
CA SER A 652 22.36 -20.27 24.86
C SER A 652 21.50 -20.94 23.78
N GLN A 653 20.19 -20.72 23.78
CA GLN A 653 19.22 -21.22 22.78
C GLN A 653 18.87 -20.17 21.70
N HIS A 654 19.39 -18.95 21.83
CA HIS A 654 19.04 -17.81 21.00
C HIS A 654 20.14 -17.51 19.98
N TRP A 655 19.73 -17.15 18.76
CA TRP A 655 20.62 -17.03 17.62
C TRP A 655 20.33 -15.76 16.82
N THR A 656 21.38 -15.08 16.40
CA THR A 656 21.33 -14.00 15.40
C THR A 656 22.04 -14.45 14.14
N PHE A 657 21.51 -14.12 12.98
CA PHE A 657 22.06 -14.55 11.69
C PHE A 657 22.63 -13.37 10.93
N ALA A 658 23.79 -13.57 10.31
CA ALA A 658 24.42 -12.59 9.43
C ALA A 658 24.80 -13.25 8.10
N ALA A 659 24.53 -12.57 6.99
CA ALA A 659 24.87 -13.05 5.65
C ALA A 659 26.39 -13.28 5.51
N ALA A 660 26.75 -14.40 4.86
CA ALA A 660 28.14 -14.77 4.55
C ALA A 660 28.41 -14.86 3.03
N GLY A 661 27.42 -14.46 2.21
CA GLY A 661 27.48 -14.48 0.74
C GLY A 661 27.20 -15.86 0.11
N GLY A 662 26.67 -15.87 -1.11
CA GLY A 662 26.45 -17.09 -1.91
C GLY A 662 25.40 -18.05 -1.37
N GLY A 663 24.35 -17.54 -0.69
CA GLY A 663 23.27 -18.35 -0.10
C GLY A 663 23.60 -18.95 1.27
N TYR A 664 24.72 -18.55 1.88
CA TYR A 664 25.14 -18.98 3.20
C TYR A 664 25.09 -17.86 4.24
N PHE A 665 24.91 -18.23 5.49
CA PHE A 665 24.89 -17.35 6.66
C PHE A 665 25.81 -17.88 7.77
N THR A 666 26.14 -16.99 8.69
CA THR A 666 26.72 -17.34 9.99
C THR A 666 25.63 -17.26 11.05
N ALA A 667 25.67 -18.15 12.05
CA ALA A 667 24.73 -18.18 13.16
C ALA A 667 25.49 -17.88 14.45
N ALA A 668 25.30 -16.69 15.00
CA ALA A 668 25.93 -16.26 16.25
C ALA A 668 25.01 -16.55 17.44
N ASN A 669 25.55 -17.19 18.48
CA ASN A 669 24.79 -17.49 19.69
C ASN A 669 24.70 -16.26 20.60
N ALA A 670 23.52 -15.95 21.12
CA ALA A 670 23.31 -14.73 21.91
C ALA A 670 24.02 -14.77 23.29
N SER A 671 24.30 -15.95 23.86
CA SER A 671 25.00 -16.04 25.16
C SER A 671 26.48 -15.67 25.10
N ASN A 672 27.12 -15.81 23.95
CA ASN A 672 28.58 -15.75 23.86
C ASN A 672 29.13 -15.12 22.57
N GLY A 673 28.28 -14.78 21.60
CA GLY A 673 28.65 -14.14 20.34
C GLY A 673 29.48 -15.02 19.38
N LYS A 674 29.64 -16.31 19.68
CA LYS A 674 30.42 -17.27 18.86
C LYS A 674 29.55 -17.86 17.76
N LEU A 675 30.19 -18.29 16.68
CA LEU A 675 29.51 -18.84 15.51
C LEU A 675 29.35 -20.35 15.62
N LEU A 676 28.20 -20.87 15.23
CA LEU A 676 28.01 -22.32 15.06
C LEU A 676 28.93 -22.84 13.95
N GLY A 677 29.63 -23.96 14.17
CA GLY A 677 30.56 -24.55 13.21
C GLY A 677 30.81 -26.04 13.43
N VAL A 678 31.67 -26.62 12.59
CA VAL A 678 32.06 -28.05 12.61
C VAL A 678 33.59 -28.26 12.60
N ASN A 679 34.34 -27.25 13.03
CA ASN A 679 35.80 -27.24 13.19
C ASN A 679 36.54 -27.71 11.93
N ASN A 680 36.16 -27.18 10.77
CA ASN A 680 36.71 -27.54 9.46
C ASN A 680 36.60 -29.02 9.04
N SER A 681 35.83 -29.84 9.75
CA SER A 681 35.70 -31.27 9.44
C SER A 681 34.72 -31.53 8.29
N LEU A 682 35.07 -32.50 7.44
CA LEU A 682 34.24 -33.01 6.35
C LEU A 682 33.52 -34.33 6.70
N ALA A 683 33.74 -34.85 7.91
CA ALA A 683 33.29 -36.19 8.28
C ALA A 683 31.83 -36.22 8.78
N THR A 684 31.10 -37.25 8.37
CA THR A 684 29.83 -37.66 9.00
C THR A 684 30.06 -38.04 10.46
N GLY A 685 29.15 -37.62 11.35
CA GLY A 685 29.26 -37.82 12.80
C GLY A 685 30.04 -36.74 13.54
N GLN A 686 30.61 -35.74 12.85
CA GLN A 686 31.26 -34.62 13.52
C GLN A 686 30.25 -33.79 14.30
N ARG A 687 30.60 -33.39 15.52
CA ARG A 687 29.79 -32.49 16.34
C ARG A 687 29.65 -31.09 15.74
N LEU A 688 28.45 -30.52 15.86
CA LEU A 688 28.26 -29.07 15.77
C LEU A 688 28.74 -28.46 17.09
N GLN A 689 29.34 -27.27 17.04
CA GLN A 689 29.87 -26.59 18.21
C GLN A 689 29.97 -25.07 17.97
N ASN A 690 29.95 -24.27 19.03
CA ASN A 690 30.26 -22.84 18.91
C ASN A 690 31.76 -22.63 18.78
N GLU A 691 32.15 -21.69 17.94
CA GLU A 691 33.54 -21.42 17.60
C GLU A 691 33.78 -19.92 17.46
N THR A 692 34.98 -19.50 17.84
CA THR A 692 35.45 -18.14 17.52
C THR A 692 35.43 -17.92 16.00
N ALA A 693 34.83 -16.80 15.58
CA ALA A 693 34.71 -16.43 14.18
C ALA A 693 36.09 -16.41 13.50
N ASN A 694 36.23 -17.16 12.40
CA ASN A 694 37.50 -17.33 11.70
C ASN A 694 37.36 -17.28 10.16
N SER A 695 36.22 -16.80 9.66
CA SER A 695 35.85 -16.70 8.23
C SER A 695 35.80 -18.02 7.44
N SER A 696 35.98 -19.17 8.11
CA SER A 696 35.95 -20.47 7.43
C SER A 696 34.57 -20.84 6.90
N ALA A 697 34.54 -21.55 5.78
CA ALA A 697 33.34 -22.22 5.26
C ALA A 697 32.72 -23.19 6.29
N SER A 698 33.47 -23.69 7.26
CA SER A 698 32.91 -24.59 8.29
C SER A 698 32.04 -23.89 9.32
N GLN A 699 32.03 -22.55 9.35
CA GLN A 699 31.14 -21.71 10.17
C GLN A 699 30.00 -21.09 9.35
N GLN A 700 29.90 -21.47 8.07
CA GLN A 700 28.90 -20.97 7.15
C GLN A 700 27.89 -22.06 6.86
N TRP A 701 26.62 -21.72 6.97
CA TRP A 701 25.50 -22.64 6.89
C TRP A 701 24.52 -22.16 5.84
N SER A 702 23.86 -23.08 5.16
CA SER A 702 22.67 -22.81 4.39
C SER A 702 21.49 -23.51 5.04
N PHE A 703 20.29 -23.01 4.78
CA PHE A 703 19.06 -23.60 5.26
C PHE A 703 18.34 -24.19 4.05
N ALA A 704 18.43 -25.50 3.88
CA ALA A 704 17.80 -26.21 2.77
C ALA A 704 16.32 -26.44 3.10
N PRO A 705 15.37 -25.75 2.45
CA PRO A 705 13.97 -25.75 2.86
C PRO A 705 13.32 -27.13 2.74
N ALA A 706 12.44 -27.42 3.70
CA ALA A 706 11.46 -28.50 3.72
C ALA A 706 10.05 -27.88 3.81
N ASP A 707 9.02 -28.69 4.00
CA ASP A 707 7.63 -28.24 4.15
C ASP A 707 7.33 -27.63 5.53
N HIS A 708 6.25 -26.84 5.60
CA HIS A 708 5.69 -26.29 6.85
C HIS A 708 6.65 -25.44 7.70
N GLY A 709 7.56 -24.69 7.06
CA GLY A 709 8.47 -23.76 7.76
C GLY A 709 9.68 -24.42 8.43
N TYR A 710 10.02 -25.64 8.03
CA TYR A 710 11.23 -26.36 8.46
C TYR A 710 12.27 -26.45 7.32
N GLY A 711 13.52 -26.75 7.64
CA GLY A 711 14.60 -26.95 6.67
C GLY A 711 15.88 -27.52 7.30
N ALA A 712 16.70 -28.17 6.49
CA ALA A 712 17.95 -28.77 6.94
C ALA A 712 19.07 -27.72 7.08
N LEU A 713 19.82 -27.77 8.19
CA LEU A 713 20.94 -26.87 8.44
C LEU A 713 22.22 -27.47 7.83
N VAL A 714 22.55 -27.07 6.61
CA VAL A 714 23.62 -27.69 5.80
C VAL A 714 24.90 -26.87 5.89
N ASN A 715 26.01 -27.51 6.24
CA ASN A 715 27.30 -26.83 6.36
C ASN A 715 27.94 -26.61 4.99
N LYS A 716 28.45 -25.40 4.71
CA LYS A 716 29.09 -25.04 3.43
C LYS A 716 30.33 -25.88 3.13
N ASN A 717 31.11 -26.23 4.16
CA ASN A 717 32.37 -26.94 3.98
C ASN A 717 32.16 -28.43 3.66
N SER A 718 31.26 -29.10 4.39
CA SER A 718 31.07 -30.55 4.30
C SER A 718 29.87 -30.98 3.44
N LEU A 719 28.91 -30.08 3.20
CA LEU A 719 27.59 -30.36 2.63
C LEU A 719 26.75 -31.35 3.46
N LEU A 720 27.14 -31.58 4.71
CA LEU A 720 26.42 -32.42 5.67
C LEU A 720 25.43 -31.57 6.49
N SER A 721 24.33 -32.19 6.92
CA SER A 721 23.26 -31.53 7.67
C SER A 721 23.38 -31.76 9.17
N GLY A 722 23.12 -30.72 9.97
CA GLY A 722 22.93 -30.82 11.41
C GLY A 722 21.77 -31.75 11.76
N SER A 723 22.07 -32.84 12.45
CA SER A 723 21.17 -33.96 12.72
C SER A 723 21.19 -34.30 14.20
N ILE A 724 20.02 -34.64 14.73
CA ILE A 724 19.89 -35.24 16.06
C ILE A 724 19.99 -36.78 16.04
N ASN A 725 20.16 -37.40 14.88
CA ASN A 725 20.30 -38.85 14.71
C ASN A 725 19.13 -39.66 15.31
N LEU A 726 17.89 -39.20 15.10
CA LEU A 726 16.64 -39.77 15.65
C LEU A 726 16.54 -39.76 17.18
N ALA A 727 17.45 -39.09 17.89
CA ALA A 727 17.39 -39.00 19.34
C ALA A 727 16.42 -37.87 19.74
N THR A 728 15.25 -38.16 20.27
CA THR A 728 14.22 -37.15 20.59
C THR A 728 14.27 -36.62 22.03
N ASN A 729 15.24 -37.07 22.83
CA ASN A 729 15.42 -36.64 24.22
C ASN A 729 16.33 -35.41 24.36
N GLY A 730 16.06 -34.59 25.37
CA GLY A 730 16.95 -33.48 25.76
C GLY A 730 18.36 -33.98 26.09
N GLY A 731 19.37 -33.24 25.66
CA GLY A 731 20.78 -33.58 25.82
C GLY A 731 21.38 -34.41 24.71
N ALA A 732 20.58 -34.77 23.71
CA ALA A 732 21.10 -35.46 22.55
C ALA A 732 22.03 -34.55 21.73
N PRO A 733 23.20 -35.07 21.31
CA PRO A 733 24.18 -34.31 20.56
C PRO A 733 23.69 -33.99 19.15
N VAL A 734 23.99 -32.78 18.67
CA VAL A 734 23.80 -32.43 17.27
C VAL A 734 25.11 -32.68 16.52
N THR A 735 25.02 -33.47 15.45
CA THR A 735 26.16 -33.86 14.62
C THR A 735 25.84 -33.64 13.16
N GLN A 736 26.84 -33.37 12.33
CA GLN A 736 26.62 -33.32 10.89
C GLN A 736 26.53 -34.74 10.32
N GLN A 737 25.52 -34.99 9.50
CA GLN A 737 25.26 -36.27 8.84
C GLN A 737 25.06 -36.09 7.34
N LEU A 738 25.10 -37.20 6.59
CA LEU A 738 24.68 -37.17 5.19
C LEU A 738 23.30 -36.53 5.08
N ALA A 739 23.23 -35.44 4.32
CA ALA A 739 22.01 -34.66 4.14
C ALA A 739 20.93 -35.54 3.48
N SER A 740 19.73 -35.53 4.04
CA SER A 740 18.58 -36.29 3.57
C SER A 740 17.29 -35.55 3.90
N SER A 741 16.14 -36.06 3.44
CA SER A 741 14.81 -35.51 3.77
C SER A 741 14.30 -35.91 5.16
N ARG A 742 15.14 -36.51 6.02
CA ARG A 742 14.70 -36.99 7.32
C ARG A 742 14.39 -35.84 8.27
N ILE A 743 13.31 -35.98 9.01
CA ILE A 743 12.78 -34.97 9.93
C ILE A 743 13.74 -34.65 11.10
N ASP A 744 14.61 -35.58 11.48
CA ASP A 744 15.63 -35.37 12.53
C ASP A 744 16.78 -34.45 12.08
N GLN A 745 16.87 -34.15 10.79
CA GLN A 745 17.80 -33.20 10.21
C GLN A 745 17.16 -31.82 9.94
N GLN A 746 15.87 -31.69 10.21
CA GLN A 746 15.10 -30.49 9.87
C GLN A 746 14.90 -29.61 11.10
N TRP A 747 15.18 -28.33 10.94
CA TRP A 747 15.09 -27.30 11.95
C TRP A 747 14.11 -26.22 11.48
N SER A 748 13.52 -25.44 12.37
CA SER A 748 12.72 -24.26 12.03
C SER A 748 13.32 -23.04 12.71
N LEU A 749 13.43 -21.94 11.96
CA LEU A 749 13.80 -20.64 12.48
C LEU A 749 12.55 -19.95 13.01
N ARG A 750 12.43 -19.81 14.33
CA ARG A 750 11.31 -19.09 14.94
C ARG A 750 11.78 -17.75 15.45
N PHE A 751 11.08 -16.69 15.03
CA PHE A 751 11.26 -15.37 15.61
C PHE A 751 10.93 -15.44 17.11
N LEU A 752 11.82 -14.91 17.92
CA LEU A 752 11.56 -14.75 19.34
C LEU A 752 10.91 -13.37 19.55
N ASP A 753 9.57 -13.31 19.60
CA ASP A 753 8.94 -12.34 20.52
C ASP A 753 9.15 -12.96 21.90
N ASP A 754 10.00 -12.38 22.73
CA ASP A 754 10.34 -12.93 24.04
C ASP A 754 9.23 -12.66 25.09
N ALA A 755 8.02 -12.40 24.61
CA ALA A 755 6.82 -12.34 25.41
C ALA A 755 6.50 -13.73 25.99
N ALA A 756 6.40 -13.81 27.32
CA ALA A 756 5.85 -14.95 28.03
C ALA A 756 4.39 -15.26 27.62
N ALA A 757 3.64 -14.27 27.12
CA ALA A 757 2.39 -14.45 26.38
C ALA A 757 2.11 -13.22 25.49
N TYR A 758 1.47 -13.43 24.34
CA TYR A 758 1.11 -12.37 23.38
C TYR A 758 -0.30 -12.61 22.83
N TYR A 759 -1.19 -11.61 22.90
CA TYR A 759 -2.55 -11.66 22.37
C TYR A 759 -2.73 -10.55 21.35
N ALA A 760 -2.66 -10.89 20.06
CA ALA A 760 -2.93 -9.94 18.98
C ALA A 760 -4.42 -9.60 18.87
N PHE A 761 -5.30 -10.51 19.32
CA PHE A 761 -6.76 -10.44 19.20
C PHE A 761 -7.31 -10.47 17.75
N ASN A 762 -6.51 -11.00 16.82
CA ASN A 762 -6.84 -11.18 15.40
C ASN A 762 -7.55 -12.52 15.09
N ASP A 763 -8.15 -13.17 16.09
CA ASP A 763 -8.84 -14.46 15.95
C ASP A 763 -10.13 -14.36 15.11
N ASN A 764 -10.62 -13.14 14.85
CA ASN A 764 -11.79 -12.84 14.01
C ASN A 764 -13.11 -13.51 14.45
N GLY A 765 -13.18 -14.00 15.69
CA GLY A 765 -14.35 -14.65 16.28
C GLY A 765 -13.99 -15.74 17.29
N GLY A 766 -15.01 -16.32 17.96
CA GLY A 766 -14.83 -17.44 18.89
C GLY A 766 -14.82 -17.03 20.38
N ALA A 767 -14.62 -18.03 21.25
CA ALA A 767 -14.72 -17.90 22.71
C ALA A 767 -13.36 -17.92 23.44
N ALA A 768 -12.25 -17.86 22.70
CA ALA A 768 -10.91 -17.80 23.26
C ALA A 768 -10.03 -16.83 22.46
N ALA A 769 -9.10 -16.16 23.12
CA ALA A 769 -8.02 -15.37 22.52
C ALA A 769 -6.78 -16.25 22.42
N ALA A 770 -6.23 -16.38 21.21
CA ALA A 770 -5.03 -17.20 21.01
C ALA A 770 -3.78 -16.52 21.58
N ASP A 771 -2.90 -17.32 22.19
CA ASP A 771 -1.56 -16.88 22.56
C ASP A 771 -0.61 -17.02 21.36
N ASN A 772 -0.26 -15.88 20.80
CA ASN A 772 0.64 -15.70 19.66
C ASN A 772 2.13 -15.74 20.04
N SER A 773 2.51 -15.87 21.32
CA SER A 773 3.94 -16.01 21.69
C SER A 773 4.47 -17.42 21.43
N GLY A 774 3.58 -18.38 21.19
CA GLY A 774 3.93 -19.78 21.02
C GLY A 774 3.99 -20.57 22.33
N HIS A 775 3.62 -19.97 23.47
CA HIS A 775 3.67 -20.60 24.79
C HIS A 775 2.35 -21.29 25.19
N GLY A 776 1.32 -21.18 24.35
CA GLY A 776 0.04 -21.89 24.51
C GLY A 776 -0.77 -21.42 25.71
N ASN A 777 -0.61 -20.15 26.09
CA ASN A 777 -1.31 -19.51 27.20
C ASN A 777 -2.70 -18.97 26.82
N ASN A 778 -3.35 -19.54 25.79
CA ASN A 778 -4.66 -19.09 25.27
C ASN A 778 -5.65 -18.69 26.38
N GLY A 779 -6.24 -17.51 26.25
CA GLY A 779 -7.18 -16.95 27.21
C GLY A 779 -8.64 -17.26 26.86
N ALA A 780 -9.47 -17.58 27.84
CA ALA A 780 -10.91 -17.74 27.65
C ALA A 780 -11.63 -16.39 27.73
N LEU A 781 -12.53 -16.10 26.80
CA LEU A 781 -13.40 -14.91 26.86
C LEU A 781 -14.54 -15.17 27.87
N ILE A 782 -14.57 -14.42 28.97
CA ILE A 782 -15.54 -14.57 30.07
C ILE A 782 -16.66 -13.53 29.97
N GLY A 783 -17.86 -13.87 30.44
CA GLY A 783 -18.98 -12.94 30.58
C GLY A 783 -19.59 -12.45 29.27
N GLY A 784 -19.30 -13.12 28.16
CA GLY A 784 -19.72 -12.69 26.83
C GLY A 784 -18.87 -11.57 26.23
N ALA A 785 -17.61 -11.43 26.66
CA ALA A 785 -16.61 -10.64 25.95
C ALA A 785 -16.64 -11.02 24.45
N GLY A 786 -16.52 -10.02 23.59
CA GLY A 786 -16.68 -10.18 22.14
C GLY A 786 -15.49 -9.63 21.37
N TRP A 787 -15.69 -9.44 20.07
CA TRP A 787 -14.68 -8.92 19.15
C TRP A 787 -15.16 -7.60 18.55
N THR A 788 -14.25 -6.67 18.34
CA THR A 788 -14.51 -5.40 17.63
C THR A 788 -13.33 -5.06 16.73
N LEU A 789 -13.48 -4.04 15.89
CA LEU A 789 -12.38 -3.58 15.05
C LEU A 789 -11.28 -2.94 15.91
N GLY A 790 -10.06 -3.42 15.75
CA GLY A 790 -8.84 -2.94 16.39
C GLY A 790 -8.07 -1.91 15.56
N LEU A 791 -6.91 -1.47 16.06
CA LEU A 791 -5.91 -0.70 15.33
C LEU A 791 -5.20 -1.53 14.26
N GLY A 792 -4.90 -2.80 14.53
CA GLY A 792 -4.16 -3.71 13.65
C GLY A 792 -5.01 -4.82 13.02
N GLY A 793 -6.32 -4.76 13.21
CA GLY A 793 -7.25 -5.80 12.78
C GLY A 793 -8.44 -5.89 13.72
N SER A 794 -8.37 -6.78 14.72
CA SER A 794 -9.45 -7.06 15.67
C SER A 794 -8.97 -6.91 17.12
N ALA A 795 -9.89 -6.50 18.01
CA ALA A 795 -9.63 -6.27 19.43
C ALA A 795 -10.69 -6.98 20.30
N ALA A 796 -10.34 -7.29 21.54
CA ALA A 796 -11.31 -7.76 22.54
C ALA A 796 -12.24 -6.61 22.93
N SER A 797 -13.55 -6.81 22.78
CA SER A 797 -14.60 -5.85 23.13
C SER A 797 -15.19 -6.19 24.50
N LEU A 798 -15.17 -5.21 25.41
CA LEU A 798 -15.52 -5.38 26.82
C LEU A 798 -16.54 -4.31 27.25
N SER A 799 -17.58 -4.73 27.97
CA SER A 799 -18.75 -3.91 28.31
C SER A 799 -18.54 -2.99 29.52
N GLY A 800 -17.48 -3.19 30.30
CA GLY A 800 -17.30 -2.56 31.61
C GLY A 800 -18.06 -3.27 32.73
N SER A 801 -18.70 -4.41 32.48
CA SER A 801 -19.35 -5.22 33.50
C SER A 801 -19.22 -6.72 33.25
N GLY A 802 -18.35 -7.39 34.00
CA GLY A 802 -18.25 -8.86 34.02
C GLY A 802 -17.56 -9.51 32.83
N GLN A 803 -17.05 -8.72 31.87
CA GLN A 803 -16.36 -9.21 30.66
C GLN A 803 -14.85 -9.03 30.79
N TYR A 804 -14.10 -10.09 30.52
CA TYR A 804 -12.64 -10.12 30.58
C TYR A 804 -12.09 -11.37 29.90
N VAL A 805 -10.76 -11.49 29.79
CA VAL A 805 -10.07 -12.68 29.31
C VAL A 805 -9.31 -13.32 30.47
N ASP A 806 -9.53 -14.62 30.69
CA ASP A 806 -8.87 -15.40 31.76
C ASP A 806 -7.90 -16.42 31.16
N LEU A 807 -6.62 -16.34 31.51
CA LEU A 807 -5.57 -17.25 31.04
C LEU A 807 -5.52 -18.54 31.88
N SER A 808 -6.25 -18.59 32.99
CA SER A 808 -6.37 -19.72 33.91
C SER A 808 -5.04 -20.23 34.50
N ARG A 809 -4.02 -19.36 34.50
CA ARG A 809 -2.66 -19.65 34.99
C ARG A 809 -1.86 -18.35 35.20
N PRO A 810 -0.80 -18.35 36.02
CA PRO A 810 0.18 -17.28 36.04
C PRO A 810 1.01 -17.31 34.74
N VAL A 811 1.28 -16.15 34.17
CA VAL A 811 2.19 -15.99 33.01
C VAL A 811 3.57 -15.51 33.46
N LEU A 812 3.64 -14.74 34.53
CA LEU A 812 4.86 -14.09 35.01
C LEU A 812 5.28 -14.61 36.40
N ASN A 813 6.57 -14.77 36.64
CA ASN A 813 7.13 -14.72 37.99
C ASN A 813 7.25 -13.26 38.43
N THR A 814 6.20 -12.78 39.09
CA THR A 814 6.08 -11.37 39.47
C THR A 814 7.03 -10.96 40.59
N ALA A 815 7.74 -11.89 41.25
CA ALA A 815 8.81 -11.56 42.19
C ALA A 815 10.13 -11.15 41.49
N GLN A 816 10.24 -11.33 40.18
CA GLN A 816 11.39 -10.94 39.35
C GLN A 816 11.04 -9.73 38.48
N SER A 817 11.99 -9.23 37.68
CA SER A 817 11.70 -8.19 36.68
C SER A 817 10.71 -8.70 35.65
N PHE A 818 9.72 -7.88 35.30
CA PHE A 818 8.73 -8.20 34.27
C PHE A 818 8.21 -6.91 33.63
N SER A 819 7.55 -7.05 32.48
CA SER A 819 6.84 -5.96 31.82
C SER A 819 5.52 -6.44 31.25
N VAL A 820 4.58 -5.52 31.07
CA VAL A 820 3.30 -5.77 30.43
C VAL A 820 2.98 -4.59 29.52
N SER A 821 2.50 -4.86 28.31
CA SER A 821 2.03 -3.84 27.38
C SER A 821 0.68 -4.20 26.77
N CYS A 822 -0.10 -3.20 26.38
CA CYS A 822 -1.34 -3.38 25.64
C CYS A 822 -1.77 -2.07 24.96
N TRP A 823 -2.49 -2.18 23.84
CA TRP A 823 -3.28 -1.08 23.29
C TRP A 823 -4.67 -1.09 23.92
N VAL A 824 -5.17 0.08 24.34
CA VAL A 824 -6.47 0.22 25.00
C VAL A 824 -7.26 1.38 24.46
N LYS A 825 -8.57 1.22 24.32
CA LYS A 825 -9.53 2.27 24.00
C LYS A 825 -10.69 2.23 24.99
N LEU A 826 -10.85 3.29 25.77
CA LEU A 826 -11.85 3.36 26.83
C LEU A 826 -13.16 3.99 26.34
N ASN A 827 -14.31 3.45 26.72
CA ASN A 827 -15.62 4.05 26.45
C ASN A 827 -15.91 5.24 27.38
N ALA A 828 -15.36 5.22 28.59
CA ALA A 828 -15.50 6.28 29.60
C ALA A 828 -14.31 6.28 30.56
N ILE A 829 -13.98 7.46 31.11
CA ILE A 829 -12.92 7.65 32.10
C ILE A 829 -13.54 7.75 33.49
N THR A 830 -14.12 6.64 33.95
CA THR A 830 -14.82 6.57 35.23
C THR A 830 -14.46 5.28 35.95
N ASN A 831 -14.37 5.35 37.29
CA ASN A 831 -14.03 4.23 38.18
C ASN A 831 -12.65 3.60 37.85
N TRP A 832 -12.28 2.56 38.61
CA TRP A 832 -11.11 1.74 38.32
C TRP A 832 -11.41 0.82 37.13
N GLN A 833 -10.47 0.69 36.19
CA GLN A 833 -10.54 -0.25 35.07
C GLN A 833 -9.16 -0.84 34.81
N THR A 834 -9.01 -2.16 34.84
CA THR A 834 -7.69 -2.81 34.81
C THR A 834 -7.49 -3.62 33.55
N PHE A 835 -6.45 -3.28 32.79
CA PHE A 835 -6.15 -3.86 31.48
C PHE A 835 -5.42 -5.19 31.57
N ALA A 836 -4.52 -5.32 32.55
CA ALA A 836 -3.81 -6.54 32.84
C ALA A 836 -3.50 -6.65 34.34
N SER A 837 -3.66 -7.86 34.89
CA SER A 837 -3.32 -8.18 36.27
C SER A 837 -2.94 -9.66 36.43
N GLN A 838 -2.23 -10.00 37.50
CA GLN A 838 -1.96 -11.41 37.87
C GLN A 838 -2.25 -11.66 39.35
N THR A 839 -3.15 -12.58 39.61
CA THR A 839 -3.81 -12.76 40.91
C THR A 839 -2.92 -13.41 41.98
N ILE A 840 -3.08 -12.96 43.22
CA ILE A 840 -2.46 -13.52 44.43
C ILE A 840 -3.53 -13.56 45.52
N GLY A 841 -3.91 -14.76 45.97
CA GLY A 841 -4.87 -14.92 47.08
C GLY A 841 -6.17 -14.14 46.87
N ASN A 842 -6.30 -12.98 47.53
CA ASN A 842 -7.47 -12.10 47.46
C ASN A 842 -7.30 -10.86 46.56
N THR A 843 -6.10 -10.61 45.99
CA THR A 843 -5.74 -9.45 45.15
C THR A 843 -4.95 -9.85 43.88
N ALA A 844 -4.13 -8.95 43.32
CA ALA A 844 -3.11 -9.19 42.30
C ALA A 844 -1.76 -8.55 42.69
N SER A 845 -0.64 -9.07 42.17
CA SER A 845 0.68 -8.46 42.43
C SER A 845 0.94 -7.18 41.65
N PHE A 846 0.22 -6.97 40.54
CA PHE A 846 0.25 -5.73 39.78
C PHE A 846 -1.10 -5.42 39.11
N PHE A 847 -1.28 -4.14 38.81
CA PHE A 847 -2.33 -3.64 37.94
C PHE A 847 -1.76 -2.65 36.92
N LEU A 848 -1.98 -2.91 35.62
CA LEU A 848 -1.90 -1.88 34.58
C LEU A 848 -3.33 -1.37 34.34
N GLN A 849 -3.64 -0.13 34.73
CA GLN A 849 -5.02 0.29 34.95
C GLN A 849 -5.30 1.77 34.67
N LEU A 850 -6.56 2.10 34.40
CA LEU A 850 -7.13 3.41 34.70
C LEU A 850 -7.49 3.46 36.18
N ARG A 851 -7.06 4.52 36.85
CA ARG A 851 -7.28 4.77 38.27
C ARG A 851 -8.56 5.59 38.51
N ALA A 852 -9.10 5.54 39.74
CA ALA A 852 -10.27 6.34 40.10
C ALA A 852 -10.05 7.87 40.05
N ASP A 853 -8.80 8.34 40.08
CA ASP A 853 -8.43 9.74 39.86
C ASP A 853 -8.34 10.11 38.36
N GLY A 854 -8.74 9.20 37.47
CA GLY A 854 -8.78 9.41 36.03
C GLY A 854 -7.43 9.30 35.33
N HIS A 855 -6.37 8.86 36.00
CA HIS A 855 -5.04 8.72 35.38
C HIS A 855 -4.74 7.25 35.05
N PHE A 856 -3.94 7.00 34.03
CA PHE A 856 -3.35 5.67 33.85
C PHE A 856 -2.35 5.40 34.97
N GLY A 857 -2.20 4.15 35.37
CA GLY A 857 -1.32 3.74 36.44
C GLY A 857 -0.77 2.34 36.23
N PHE A 858 0.50 2.16 36.56
CA PHE A 858 1.07 0.85 36.81
C PHE A 858 1.37 0.74 38.30
N THR A 859 0.65 -0.14 39.00
CA THR A 859 0.73 -0.32 40.45
C THR A 859 1.23 -1.71 40.78
N THR A 860 2.11 -1.82 41.78
CA THR A 860 2.56 -3.11 42.31
C THR A 860 2.38 -3.23 43.81
N PHE A 861 2.23 -4.46 44.31
CA PHE A 861 1.96 -4.78 45.71
C PHE A 861 2.98 -5.77 46.28
N ALA A 862 3.45 -5.51 47.50
CA ALA A 862 4.45 -6.32 48.18
C ALA A 862 3.87 -7.57 48.89
N ALA A 863 2.55 -7.69 49.01
CA ALA A 863 1.85 -8.81 49.66
C ALA A 863 0.42 -8.98 49.10
N ASP A 864 -0.29 -10.05 49.50
CA ASP A 864 -1.73 -10.24 49.25
C ASP A 864 -2.56 -9.24 50.07
N ASN A 865 -2.45 -7.95 49.75
CA ASN A 865 -3.25 -6.88 50.30
C ASN A 865 -3.44 -5.73 49.29
N TYR A 866 -4.61 -5.10 49.35
CA TYR A 866 -4.99 -3.98 48.49
C TYR A 866 -4.43 -2.62 48.93
N THR A 867 -3.79 -2.58 50.09
CA THR A 867 -3.37 -1.35 50.75
C THR A 867 -1.85 -1.19 50.66
N ASN A 868 -1.37 0.01 50.33
CA ASN A 868 0.06 0.37 50.24
C ASN A 868 0.79 -0.10 48.96
N GLY A 869 0.11 -0.15 47.82
CA GLY A 869 0.78 -0.36 46.52
C GLY A 869 1.63 0.83 46.09
N VAL A 870 2.74 0.58 45.38
CA VAL A 870 3.54 1.64 44.74
C VAL A 870 3.00 1.87 43.34
N THR A 871 2.68 3.11 42.98
CA THR A 871 2.09 3.44 41.67
C THR A 871 2.93 4.44 40.90
N ALA A 872 3.30 4.10 39.67
CA ALA A 872 3.68 5.08 38.64
C ALA A 872 2.42 5.49 37.88
N ALA A 873 2.10 6.79 37.82
CA ALA A 873 0.89 7.31 37.18
C ALA A 873 1.20 8.23 35.99
N SER A 874 0.26 8.32 35.04
CA SER A 874 0.34 9.31 33.97
C SER A 874 0.25 10.73 34.53
N THR A 875 0.79 11.70 33.81
CA THR A 875 0.70 13.13 34.17
C THR A 875 -0.58 13.80 33.65
N PHE A 876 -1.37 13.05 32.88
CA PHE A 876 -2.60 13.51 32.24
C PHE A 876 -3.74 12.50 32.37
N THR A 877 -4.96 12.99 32.21
CA THR A 877 -6.20 12.20 32.10
C THR A 877 -6.45 11.81 30.63
N PRO A 878 -6.60 10.52 30.30
CA PRO A 878 -6.87 10.08 28.93
C PRO A 878 -8.27 10.48 28.47
N GLN A 879 -8.54 10.38 27.17
CA GLN A 879 -9.84 10.72 26.58
C GLN A 879 -10.64 9.45 26.20
N PRO A 880 -11.97 9.43 26.42
CA PRO A 880 -12.81 8.36 25.89
C PRO A 880 -12.70 8.25 24.37
N GLY A 881 -12.73 7.02 23.85
CA GLY A 881 -12.73 6.73 22.42
C GLY A 881 -11.37 6.87 21.72
N VAL A 882 -10.31 7.21 22.46
CA VAL A 882 -8.93 7.31 21.94
C VAL A 882 -8.15 6.05 22.29
N TRP A 883 -7.34 5.56 21.34
CA TRP A 883 -6.42 4.46 21.58
C TRP A 883 -5.14 4.95 22.26
N TYR A 884 -4.68 4.20 23.25
CA TYR A 884 -3.42 4.43 23.95
C TYR A 884 -2.63 3.12 24.03
N HIS A 885 -1.34 3.15 23.70
CA HIS A 885 -0.42 2.08 24.08
C HIS A 885 0.03 2.31 25.51
N LEU A 886 -0.11 1.31 26.37
CA LEU A 886 0.34 1.36 27.76
C LEU A 886 1.41 0.31 27.97
N ALA A 887 2.47 0.65 28.71
CA ALA A 887 3.41 -0.35 29.20
C ALA A 887 3.78 -0.09 30.66
N GLY A 888 3.68 -1.13 31.48
CA GLY A 888 4.19 -1.18 32.85
C GLY A 888 5.47 -1.99 32.90
N VAL A 889 6.54 -1.44 33.45
CA VAL A 889 7.85 -2.12 33.58
C VAL A 889 8.24 -2.18 35.05
N TYR A 890 8.51 -3.37 35.57
CA TYR A 890 9.12 -3.57 36.88
C TYR A 890 10.55 -4.11 36.74
N ASN A 891 11.50 -3.39 37.32
CA ASN A 891 12.90 -3.79 37.40
C ASN A 891 13.23 -4.14 38.86
N GLN A 892 13.33 -5.44 39.14
CA GLN A 892 13.54 -5.96 40.50
C GLN A 892 14.90 -5.55 41.09
N PRO A 893 16.05 -5.65 40.38
CA PRO A 893 17.33 -5.21 40.91
C PRO A 893 17.35 -3.74 41.34
N LEU A 894 16.61 -2.88 40.63
CA LEU A 894 16.50 -1.45 40.94
C LEU A 894 15.32 -1.11 41.87
N GLN A 895 14.48 -2.10 42.23
CA GLN A 895 13.20 -1.89 42.92
C GLN A 895 12.40 -0.74 42.31
N GLN A 896 12.34 -0.72 40.98
CA GLN A 896 11.79 0.39 40.21
C GLN A 896 10.59 -0.08 39.40
N ILE A 897 9.50 0.69 39.42
CA ILE A 897 8.43 0.58 38.43
C ILE A 897 8.41 1.79 37.51
N LYS A 898 8.04 1.58 36.25
CA LYS A 898 7.82 2.63 35.26
C LYS A 898 6.46 2.43 34.59
N LEU A 899 5.80 3.53 34.28
CA LEU A 899 4.65 3.56 33.38
C LEU A 899 5.02 4.33 32.12
N TYR A 900 4.73 3.74 30.97
CA TYR A 900 4.82 4.39 29.67
C TYR A 900 3.43 4.51 29.07
N VAL A 901 3.19 5.61 28.37
CA VAL A 901 2.00 5.82 27.55
C VAL A 901 2.47 6.26 26.17
N ASN A 902 1.99 5.58 25.12
CA ASN A 902 2.38 5.79 23.72
C ASN A 902 3.91 5.77 23.51
N GLY A 903 4.59 4.83 24.17
CA GLY A 903 6.04 4.67 24.07
C GLY A 903 6.85 5.59 24.98
N VAL A 904 6.21 6.57 25.65
CA VAL A 904 6.91 7.59 26.44
C VAL A 904 6.73 7.37 27.93
N LEU A 905 7.86 7.42 28.65
CA LEU A 905 7.92 7.32 30.09
C LEU A 905 7.13 8.46 30.75
N GLN A 906 6.08 8.11 31.49
CA GLN A 906 5.28 9.07 32.24
C GLN A 906 5.79 9.25 33.67
N SER A 907 6.11 8.15 34.34
CA SER A 907 6.56 8.17 35.72
C SER A 907 7.45 6.95 36.00
N ALA A 908 8.47 7.16 36.83
CA ALA A 908 9.27 6.12 37.45
C ALA A 908 9.18 6.27 38.97
N GLN A 909 8.91 5.17 39.68
CA GLN A 909 8.90 5.14 41.14
C GLN A 909 9.89 4.09 41.65
N TYR A 910 10.52 4.38 42.78
CA TYR A 910 11.53 3.53 43.41
C TYR A 910 10.99 2.93 44.71
N ASN A 911 11.73 1.97 45.28
CA ASN A 911 11.32 1.16 46.44
C ASN A 911 10.03 0.36 46.18
N ALA A 912 9.74 0.07 44.91
CA ALA A 912 8.66 -0.82 44.53
C ALA A 912 9.07 -2.27 44.79
N VAL A 913 8.21 -3.02 45.47
CA VAL A 913 8.40 -4.44 45.76
C VAL A 913 7.14 -5.17 45.33
N THR A 914 7.33 -6.36 44.76
CA THR A 914 6.27 -7.19 44.23
C THR A 914 6.23 -8.52 44.97
N ALA A 915 5.04 -8.99 45.32
CA ALA A 915 4.83 -10.36 45.78
C ALA A 915 4.86 -11.34 44.60
N SER A 916 5.28 -12.58 44.87
CA SER A 916 5.08 -13.68 43.91
C SER A 916 3.59 -14.01 43.84
N ALA A 917 2.97 -13.76 42.68
CA ALA A 917 1.57 -14.06 42.39
C ALA A 917 1.43 -15.36 41.58
N PRO A 918 1.07 -16.51 42.20
CA PRO A 918 0.93 -17.77 41.47
C PRO A 918 -0.46 -17.97 40.83
N GLY A 919 -1.37 -17.00 40.93
CA GLY A 919 -2.73 -17.12 40.42
C GLY A 919 -2.88 -16.71 38.95
N HIS A 920 -4.12 -16.72 38.47
CA HIS A 920 -4.47 -16.45 37.08
C HIS A 920 -4.00 -15.07 36.62
N THR A 921 -3.58 -14.96 35.37
CA THR A 921 -3.45 -13.67 34.67
C THR A 921 -4.77 -13.32 34.02
N LEU A 922 -5.25 -12.09 34.25
CA LEU A 922 -6.50 -11.57 33.70
C LEU A 922 -6.21 -10.38 32.78
N LEU A 923 -6.86 -10.34 31.62
CA LEU A 923 -6.86 -9.18 30.72
C LEU A 923 -8.24 -8.54 30.72
N GLY A 924 -8.31 -7.23 30.93
CA GLY A 924 -9.57 -6.48 31.02
C GLY A 924 -10.28 -6.56 32.38
N SER A 925 -9.62 -7.10 33.41
CA SER A 925 -10.12 -7.11 34.80
C SER A 925 -8.97 -7.08 35.82
N ALA A 926 -9.24 -6.50 36.99
CA ALA A 926 -8.50 -6.75 38.22
C ALA A 926 -9.06 -7.99 38.92
N PHE A 927 -8.51 -8.34 40.09
CA PHE A 927 -9.03 -9.40 40.94
C PHE A 927 -8.99 -9.00 42.40
N GLY A 928 -10.12 -8.64 43.00
CA GLY A 928 -10.21 -8.10 44.35
C GLY A 928 -11.30 -8.65 45.24
N GLY A 929 -10.96 -8.84 46.52
CA GLY A 929 -11.87 -9.45 47.49
C GLY A 929 -12.21 -10.90 47.13
N GLY A 930 -11.33 -11.58 46.40
CA GLY A 930 -11.52 -12.96 45.93
C GLY A 930 -12.35 -13.12 44.66
N ALA A 931 -12.64 -12.04 43.92
CA ALA A 931 -13.39 -12.10 42.66
C ALA A 931 -12.86 -11.09 41.61
N PRO A 932 -13.11 -11.29 40.30
CA PRO A 932 -12.80 -10.29 39.28
C PRO A 932 -13.52 -8.96 39.53
N THR A 933 -12.79 -7.84 39.44
CA THR A 933 -13.28 -6.46 39.65
C THR A 933 -12.69 -5.51 38.59
N ASP A 934 -13.04 -4.23 38.61
CA ASP A 934 -12.44 -3.18 37.76
C ASP A 934 -12.46 -3.53 36.25
N PHE A 935 -13.63 -3.97 35.77
CA PHE A 935 -13.83 -4.40 34.39
C PHE A 935 -13.64 -3.23 33.42
N VAL A 936 -12.90 -3.49 32.34
CA VAL A 936 -12.69 -2.49 31.28
C VAL A 936 -13.97 -2.34 30.46
N GLY A 937 -14.40 -1.10 30.26
CA GLY A 937 -15.43 -0.74 29.30
C GLY A 937 -14.77 -0.13 28.07
N GLY A 938 -14.64 -0.89 26.98
CA GLY A 938 -13.87 -0.47 25.83
C GLY A 938 -13.33 -1.62 24.99
N ALA A 939 -12.15 -1.41 24.40
CA ALA A 939 -11.42 -2.41 23.63
C ALA A 939 -9.97 -2.55 24.12
N ILE A 940 -9.43 -3.77 24.06
CA ILE A 940 -8.03 -4.10 24.35
C ILE A 940 -7.46 -4.90 23.17
N GLU A 941 -6.24 -4.57 22.76
CA GLU A 941 -5.53 -5.19 21.64
C GLU A 941 -4.03 -5.35 21.96
N ASP A 942 -3.33 -6.22 21.20
CA ASP A 942 -1.87 -6.40 21.20
C ASP A 942 -1.28 -6.43 22.63
N THR A 943 -1.85 -7.29 23.47
CA THR A 943 -1.45 -7.42 24.86
C THR A 943 -0.30 -8.38 25.00
N ARG A 944 0.82 -7.93 25.59
CA ARG A 944 2.05 -8.72 25.72
C ARG A 944 2.54 -8.70 27.16
N LEU A 945 3.06 -9.85 27.62
CA LEU A 945 3.66 -9.99 28.94
C LEU A 945 5.09 -10.50 28.77
N TYR A 946 6.07 -9.86 29.41
CA TYR A 946 7.49 -10.17 29.28
C TYR A 946 8.09 -10.54 30.63
N GLN A 947 8.87 -11.63 30.70
CA GLN A 947 9.58 -12.03 31.92
C GLN A 947 10.91 -11.28 32.11
N ARG A 948 10.94 -10.00 31.71
CA ARG A 948 12.06 -9.08 31.92
C ARG A 948 11.57 -7.65 32.00
N ALA A 949 12.42 -6.77 32.50
CA ALA A 949 12.22 -5.34 32.31
C ALA A 949 12.53 -4.98 30.85
N LEU A 950 11.56 -4.45 30.11
CA LEU A 950 11.76 -3.88 28.78
C LEU A 950 12.66 -2.64 28.87
N LEU A 951 13.48 -2.43 27.84
CA LEU A 951 14.20 -1.17 27.66
C LEU A 951 13.24 -0.09 27.15
N ASP A 952 13.61 1.18 27.36
CA ASP A 952 12.83 2.33 26.85
C ASP A 952 12.60 2.20 25.33
N SER A 953 13.62 1.77 24.58
CA SER A 953 13.54 1.54 23.14
C SER A 953 12.59 0.40 22.75
N ASP A 954 12.51 -0.68 23.54
CA ASP A 954 11.59 -1.78 23.27
C ASP A 954 10.14 -1.29 23.39
N VAL A 955 9.87 -0.49 24.42
CA VAL A 955 8.54 0.08 24.67
C VAL A 955 8.16 1.09 23.59
N THR A 956 9.11 1.91 23.11
CA THR A 956 8.90 2.82 21.97
C THR A 956 8.55 2.02 20.71
N ASN A 957 9.28 0.96 20.40
CA ASN A 957 9.01 0.13 19.23
C ASN A 957 7.64 -0.55 19.30
N LEU A 958 7.26 -1.07 20.47
CA LEU A 958 5.93 -1.66 20.69
C LEU A 958 4.80 -0.64 20.46
N ALA A 959 5.00 0.61 20.89
CA ALA A 959 4.06 1.70 20.67
C ALA A 959 3.97 2.17 19.21
N GLN A 960 4.90 1.76 18.35
CA GLN A 960 4.93 2.07 16.92
C GLN A 960 4.45 0.90 16.05
N THR A 961 4.05 -0.22 16.66
CA THR A 961 3.54 -1.41 15.95
C THR A 961 2.28 -1.08 15.11
N PHE A 962 1.52 -0.06 15.49
CA PHE A 962 0.37 0.44 14.74
C PHE A 962 0.48 1.96 14.52
N SER A 963 0.27 2.40 13.29
CA SER A 963 0.12 3.82 12.98
C SER A 963 -1.26 4.29 13.44
N VAL A 964 -1.34 5.17 14.45
CA VAL A 964 -2.60 5.87 14.76
C VAL A 964 -2.83 6.90 13.65
N PRO A 965 -3.87 6.77 12.79
CA PRO A 965 -3.99 7.64 11.64
C PRO A 965 -4.26 9.08 12.08
N ILE A 966 -3.28 9.96 11.91
CA ILE A 966 -3.52 11.41 11.91
C ILE A 966 -4.15 11.71 10.53
N PRO A 967 -5.36 12.32 10.47
CA PRO A 967 -5.93 12.73 9.19
C PRO A 967 -4.95 13.64 8.42
N PRO A 968 -4.98 13.64 7.08
CA PRO A 968 -4.03 14.41 6.28
C PRO A 968 -4.08 15.91 6.64
N ALA A 969 -2.89 16.53 6.68
CA ALA A 969 -2.75 17.96 6.90
C ALA A 969 -3.47 18.75 5.79
N GLN A 970 -3.92 19.97 6.09
CA GLN A 970 -4.40 20.91 5.08
C GLN A 970 -3.27 21.58 4.31
N CYS A 971 -2.08 21.64 4.91
CA CYS A 971 -0.84 22.00 4.27
C CYS A 971 0.32 21.27 4.94
N GLU A 972 1.27 20.79 4.13
CA GLU A 972 2.49 20.13 4.60
C GLU A 972 3.69 20.66 3.81
N THR A 973 4.50 21.52 4.43
CA THR A 973 5.73 22.07 3.85
C THR A 973 6.93 21.41 4.51
N LEU A 974 7.49 20.40 3.84
CA LEU A 974 8.59 19.59 4.41
C LEU A 974 9.94 20.27 4.35
N PHE A 975 10.14 21.13 3.36
CA PHE A 975 11.43 21.74 3.04
C PHE A 975 12.50 20.74 2.54
N ASP A 976 12.06 19.61 1.98
CA ASP A 976 12.92 18.56 1.43
C ASP A 976 13.46 18.86 0.00
N GLU A 977 13.13 20.01 -0.58
CA GLU A 977 13.53 20.40 -1.94
C GLU A 977 15.03 20.71 -2.08
N ASN A 978 15.72 20.98 -0.96
CA ASN A 978 17.17 21.26 -0.85
C ASN A 978 17.72 22.44 -1.69
N SER A 979 16.93 23.01 -2.61
CA SER A 979 17.36 24.06 -3.53
C SER A 979 16.15 24.80 -4.13
N GLY A 980 16.40 25.86 -4.91
CA GLY A 980 15.35 26.63 -5.56
C GLY A 980 14.74 27.74 -4.71
N THR A 981 13.59 28.25 -5.15
CA THR A 981 12.90 29.44 -4.57
C THR A 981 11.46 29.19 -4.17
N THR A 982 11.03 27.93 -4.13
CA THR A 982 9.70 27.48 -3.74
C THR A 982 9.80 26.39 -2.68
N ALA A 983 8.77 26.25 -1.87
CA ALA A 983 8.60 25.15 -0.92
C ALA A 983 7.25 24.50 -1.23
N ASP A 984 7.25 23.19 -1.48
CA ASP A 984 6.10 22.48 -1.99
C ASP A 984 5.14 22.08 -0.86
N ASP A 985 3.86 21.94 -1.24
CA ASP A 985 2.83 21.43 -0.35
C ASP A 985 2.62 19.94 -0.60
N ALA A 986 3.23 19.10 0.25
CA ALA A 986 3.11 17.66 0.20
C ALA A 986 1.71 17.13 0.59
N SER A 987 0.81 17.98 1.08
CA SER A 987 -0.56 17.55 1.42
C SER A 987 -1.47 17.33 0.21
N GLY A 988 -1.05 17.81 -0.97
CA GLY A 988 -1.84 17.73 -2.21
C GLY A 988 -2.90 18.83 -2.37
N HIS A 989 -2.94 19.84 -1.49
CA HIS A 989 -3.91 20.94 -1.56
C HIS A 989 -3.40 22.18 -2.31
N GLY A 990 -2.25 22.07 -2.98
CA GLY A 990 -1.69 23.09 -3.87
C GLY A 990 -1.25 24.38 -3.15
N LYS A 991 -0.91 24.30 -1.86
CA LYS A 991 -0.48 25.44 -1.03
C LYS A 991 1.02 25.74 -1.18
N ILE A 992 1.48 25.95 -2.41
CA ILE A 992 2.91 26.18 -2.70
C ILE A 992 3.39 27.50 -2.05
N GLY A 993 4.55 27.43 -1.38
CA GLY A 993 5.23 28.54 -0.75
C GLY A 993 6.29 29.18 -1.63
N ALA A 994 6.35 30.51 -1.68
CA ALA A 994 7.44 31.24 -2.33
C ALA A 994 8.46 31.70 -1.27
N LEU A 995 9.76 31.45 -1.50
CA LEU A 995 10.85 31.94 -0.66
C LEU A 995 11.11 33.42 -0.98
N ILE A 996 10.92 34.30 0.01
CA ILE A 996 11.03 35.75 -0.11
C ILE A 996 12.33 36.25 0.52
N GLY A 997 12.91 37.32 -0.05
CA GLY A 997 14.06 38.03 0.53
C GLY A 997 15.39 37.26 0.43
N GLY A 998 15.46 36.24 -0.42
CA GLY A 998 16.63 35.38 -0.56
C GLY A 998 16.79 34.39 0.59
N ALA A 999 15.67 33.92 1.18
CA ALA A 999 15.68 32.74 2.06
C ALA A 999 16.41 31.58 1.37
N GLY A 1000 17.21 30.84 2.14
CA GLY A 1000 18.05 29.74 1.62
C GLY A 1000 17.71 28.41 2.27
N TRP A 1001 18.50 27.39 1.95
CA TRP A 1001 18.34 26.02 2.45
C TRP A 1001 19.47 25.65 3.40
N THR A 1002 19.21 24.70 4.30
CA THR A 1002 20.19 24.11 5.22
C THR A 1002 19.78 22.69 5.57
N ASP A 1003 20.66 21.91 6.19
CA ASP A 1003 20.33 20.58 6.71
C ASP A 1003 19.19 20.65 7.74
N GLY A 1004 18.18 19.79 7.55
CA GLY A 1004 16.97 19.69 8.36
C GLY A 1004 17.13 18.83 9.62
N VAL A 1005 16.00 18.58 10.31
CA VAL A 1005 15.87 17.49 11.28
C VAL A 1005 15.89 16.14 10.56
N LEU A 1006 15.30 16.10 9.36
CA LEU A 1006 15.36 15.02 8.38
C LEU A 1006 15.39 15.69 7.00
N GLY A 1007 16.33 15.33 6.13
CA GLY A 1007 16.45 15.98 4.82
C GLY A 1007 16.93 17.44 4.93
N ALA A 1008 16.14 18.38 4.41
CA ALA A 1008 16.47 19.80 4.39
C ALA A 1008 15.47 20.68 5.16
N ALA A 1009 15.88 21.93 5.37
CA ALA A 1009 15.12 22.97 6.04
C ALA A 1009 15.31 24.31 5.34
N VAL A 1010 14.33 25.21 5.50
CA VAL A 1010 14.52 26.61 5.11
C VAL A 1010 15.33 27.34 6.19
N ASN A 1011 16.32 28.12 5.78
CA ASN A 1011 17.17 28.93 6.65
C ASN A 1011 16.89 30.42 6.45
N LEU A 1012 16.60 31.12 7.55
CA LEU A 1012 16.15 32.51 7.56
C LEU A 1012 17.06 33.38 8.44
N SER A 1013 17.35 34.60 7.99
CA SER A 1013 18.31 35.52 8.61
C SER A 1013 17.79 36.35 9.79
N GLY A 1014 16.48 36.32 10.05
CA GLY A 1014 15.82 37.24 10.99
C GLY A 1014 15.55 38.63 10.42
N ALA A 1015 15.80 38.87 9.12
CA ALA A 1015 15.56 40.17 8.49
C ALA A 1015 15.02 40.02 7.06
N GLY A 1016 13.70 40.17 6.89
CA GLY A 1016 13.07 40.27 5.57
C GLY A 1016 12.96 38.95 4.78
N GLN A 1017 13.39 37.83 5.36
CA GLN A 1017 13.32 36.50 4.75
C GLN A 1017 12.20 35.67 5.38
N TYR A 1018 11.40 35.01 4.55
CA TYR A 1018 10.28 34.16 4.95
C TYR A 1018 9.76 33.36 3.76
N VAL A 1019 8.86 32.40 4.00
CA VAL A 1019 8.13 31.68 2.96
C VAL A 1019 6.66 32.09 3.02
N SER A 1020 6.08 32.44 1.87
CA SER A 1020 4.68 32.85 1.75
C SER A 1020 3.88 31.84 0.96
N LEU A 1021 2.89 31.20 1.59
CA LEU A 1021 1.97 30.32 0.90
C LEU A 1021 0.98 31.12 0.04
N ASN A 1022 0.56 30.54 -1.09
CA ASN A 1022 -0.33 31.15 -2.08
C ASN A 1022 -1.81 31.28 -1.65
N GLY A 1023 -2.13 31.09 -0.37
CA GLY A 1023 -3.48 31.20 0.18
C GLY A 1023 -3.55 30.75 1.65
N PRO A 1024 -4.71 30.90 2.31
CA PRO A 1024 -4.89 30.38 3.66
C PRO A 1024 -4.78 28.85 3.63
N ALA A 1025 -4.03 28.29 4.58
CA ALA A 1025 -3.91 26.85 4.75
C ALA A 1025 -5.07 26.27 5.56
N ILE A 1026 -5.59 27.05 6.52
CA ILE A 1026 -6.65 26.63 7.45
C ILE A 1026 -7.69 27.74 7.68
N ASN A 1027 -8.88 27.36 8.13
CA ASN A 1027 -9.86 28.26 8.72
C ASN A 1027 -9.57 28.47 10.21
N THR A 1028 -8.97 29.63 10.52
CA THR A 1028 -8.52 30.00 11.87
C THR A 1028 -9.64 30.35 12.85
N SER A 1029 -10.91 30.40 12.41
CA SER A 1029 -12.06 30.57 13.32
C SER A 1029 -12.60 29.26 13.90
N GLN A 1030 -12.09 28.12 13.43
CA GLN A 1030 -12.45 26.77 13.91
C GLN A 1030 -11.29 26.15 14.67
N SER A 1031 -11.46 24.95 15.23
CA SER A 1031 -10.34 24.23 15.84
C SER A 1031 -9.26 23.92 14.79
N PHE A 1032 -8.00 24.17 15.14
CA PHE A 1032 -6.86 23.91 14.27
C PHE A 1032 -5.59 23.58 15.07
N THR A 1033 -4.63 22.96 14.39
CA THR A 1033 -3.30 22.67 14.92
C THR A 1033 -2.27 23.07 13.91
N VAL A 1034 -1.18 23.66 14.37
CA VAL A 1034 -0.01 23.97 13.55
C VAL A 1034 1.24 23.42 14.20
N ALA A 1035 2.16 22.91 13.41
CA ALA A 1035 3.38 22.28 13.90
C ALA A 1035 4.58 22.63 13.01
N ALA A 1036 5.76 22.70 13.62
CA ALA A 1036 7.02 22.89 12.91
C ALA A 1036 8.19 22.33 13.74
N TRP A 1037 9.21 21.82 13.07
CA TRP A 1037 10.55 21.68 13.63
C TRP A 1037 11.31 22.98 13.43
N VAL A 1038 12.00 23.45 14.48
CA VAL A 1038 12.73 24.72 14.43
C VAL A 1038 14.10 24.63 15.07
N LYS A 1039 15.07 25.37 14.52
CA LYS A 1039 16.39 25.55 15.09
C LYS A 1039 16.75 27.03 15.11
N LEU A 1040 16.65 27.65 16.27
CA LEU A 1040 16.85 29.09 16.44
C LEU A 1040 18.34 29.44 16.49
N ASN A 1041 18.79 30.44 15.73
CA ASN A 1041 20.19 30.87 15.70
C ASN A 1041 20.54 31.86 16.82
N ALA A 1042 19.61 32.75 17.15
CA ALA A 1042 19.84 33.81 18.14
C ALA A 1042 18.57 34.15 18.93
N LEU A 1043 18.78 34.50 20.21
CA LEU A 1043 17.76 35.02 21.10
C LEU A 1043 17.59 36.53 20.94
N GLY A 1044 16.42 37.06 21.30
CA GLY A 1044 16.11 38.49 21.30
C GLY A 1044 14.98 38.88 20.34
N GLY A 1045 14.15 39.83 20.78
CA GLY A 1045 12.98 40.30 20.04
C GLY A 1045 11.88 39.24 19.90
N TYR A 1046 10.78 39.61 19.24
CA TYR A 1046 9.76 38.65 18.82
C TYR A 1046 10.17 38.03 17.46
N GLN A 1047 10.01 36.71 17.32
CA GLN A 1047 10.39 35.96 16.12
C GLN A 1047 9.35 34.87 15.84
N THR A 1048 8.62 34.98 14.73
CA THR A 1048 7.47 34.14 14.40
C THR A 1048 7.87 33.05 13.42
N ILE A 1049 7.57 31.80 13.78
CA ILE A 1049 7.85 30.60 13.00
C ILE A 1049 6.75 30.39 11.96
N LEU A 1050 5.50 30.50 12.38
CA LEU A 1050 4.34 30.28 11.52
C LEU A 1050 3.18 31.17 11.96
N SER A 1051 2.50 31.74 10.97
CA SER A 1051 1.30 32.56 11.15
C SER A 1051 0.39 32.49 9.92
N GLN A 1052 -0.85 32.97 10.02
CA GLN A 1052 -1.71 33.21 8.87
C GLN A 1052 -2.25 34.64 8.88
N ASP A 1053 -2.10 35.36 7.77
CA ASP A 1053 -2.36 36.81 7.73
C ASP A 1053 -3.87 37.14 7.69
N GLY A 1054 -4.33 37.98 8.61
CA GLY A 1054 -5.57 38.74 8.50
C GLY A 1054 -5.38 40.04 7.72
N ALA A 1055 -6.39 40.92 7.72
CA ALA A 1055 -6.30 42.24 7.10
C ALA A 1055 -5.31 43.14 7.87
N ASN A 1056 -5.35 43.14 9.21
CA ASN A 1056 -4.53 44.00 10.06
C ASN A 1056 -3.46 43.23 10.85
N ILE A 1057 -3.79 42.04 11.36
CA ILE A 1057 -2.92 41.21 12.22
C ILE A 1057 -2.98 39.74 11.77
N SER A 1058 -1.97 38.92 12.07
CA SER A 1058 -2.07 37.46 11.89
C SER A 1058 -3.09 36.84 12.86
N ALA A 1059 -3.81 35.80 12.41
CA ALA A 1059 -4.80 35.09 13.23
C ALA A 1059 -4.19 34.16 14.28
N PHE A 1060 -2.91 33.83 14.17
CA PHE A 1060 -2.13 33.19 15.21
C PHE A 1060 -0.65 33.48 15.04
N PHE A 1061 0.12 33.24 16.09
CA PHE A 1061 1.58 33.34 16.11
C PHE A 1061 2.15 32.13 16.85
N LEU A 1062 2.79 31.19 16.14
CA LEU A 1062 3.72 30.24 16.75
C LEU A 1062 5.09 30.90 16.79
N GLN A 1063 5.56 31.29 17.97
CA GLN A 1063 6.52 32.39 18.09
C GLN A 1063 7.50 32.19 19.25
N ALA A 1064 8.71 32.74 19.13
CA ALA A 1064 9.61 33.03 20.24
C ALA A 1064 9.47 34.51 20.65
N ARG A 1065 9.33 34.78 21.94
CA ARG A 1065 9.11 36.12 22.49
C ARG A 1065 10.41 36.86 22.79
N SER A 1066 10.28 38.16 23.06
CA SER A 1066 11.39 39.03 23.51
C SER A 1066 12.03 38.62 24.84
N ASP A 1067 11.32 37.82 25.65
CA ASP A 1067 11.85 37.20 26.88
C ASP A 1067 12.42 35.79 26.65
N ASN A 1068 12.65 35.42 25.38
CA ASN A 1068 13.27 34.18 24.92
C ASN A 1068 12.45 32.91 25.14
N HIS A 1069 11.14 32.99 25.40
CA HIS A 1069 10.29 31.81 25.56
C HIS A 1069 9.45 31.54 24.32
N PHE A 1070 9.21 30.27 24.02
CA PHE A 1070 8.22 29.89 23.01
C PHE A 1070 6.79 30.16 23.50
N ILE A 1071 5.93 30.57 22.57
CA ILE A 1071 4.52 30.86 22.82
C ILE A 1071 3.70 30.48 21.58
N PHE A 1072 2.46 30.06 21.80
CA PHE A 1072 1.44 30.03 20.76
C PHE A 1072 0.31 31.01 21.11
N ILE A 1073 0.09 32.01 20.27
CA ILE A 1073 -0.85 33.12 20.49
C ILE A 1073 -1.97 33.07 19.46
N VAL A 1074 -3.22 33.29 19.90
CA VAL A 1074 -4.40 33.48 19.05
C VAL A 1074 -5.11 34.79 19.43
N PRO A 1075 -5.12 35.82 18.57
CA PRO A 1075 -5.95 37.01 18.75
C PRO A 1075 -7.44 36.73 18.48
N GLN A 1076 -8.32 37.37 19.25
CA GLN A 1076 -9.78 37.14 19.13
C GLN A 1076 -10.43 37.89 17.96
N THR A 1077 -9.86 39.02 17.54
CA THR A 1077 -10.34 39.88 16.44
C THR A 1077 -9.21 40.33 15.53
N ASP A 1078 -9.52 40.68 14.28
CA ASP A 1078 -8.56 41.21 13.29
C ASP A 1078 -8.26 42.70 13.54
N SER A 1079 -7.60 42.98 14.66
CA SER A 1079 -7.23 44.33 15.10
C SER A 1079 -5.98 44.29 15.96
N THR A 1080 -5.11 45.30 15.85
CA THR A 1080 -3.96 45.46 16.75
C THR A 1080 -4.36 45.79 18.20
N GLY A 1081 -5.63 46.11 18.45
CA GLY A 1081 -6.22 46.24 19.80
C GLY A 1081 -6.87 44.95 20.32
N SER A 1082 -6.71 43.82 19.62
CA SER A 1082 -7.34 42.55 19.96
C SER A 1082 -6.86 41.98 21.31
N SER A 1083 -7.76 41.31 22.02
CA SER A 1083 -7.37 40.49 23.17
C SER A 1083 -6.61 39.25 22.68
N LEU A 1084 -5.44 38.98 23.27
CA LEU A 1084 -4.54 37.89 22.88
C LEU A 1084 -4.64 36.74 23.88
N ALA A 1085 -4.95 35.54 23.40
CA ALA A 1085 -4.83 34.31 24.21
C ALA A 1085 -3.52 33.61 23.87
N GLY A 1086 -2.61 33.48 24.84
CA GLY A 1086 -1.28 32.89 24.63
C GLY A 1086 -0.96 31.73 25.59
N ALA A 1087 -0.58 30.57 25.04
CA ALA A 1087 -0.04 29.45 25.80
C ALA A 1087 1.50 29.57 25.88
N TRP A 1088 2.00 29.96 27.05
CA TRP A 1088 3.38 30.38 27.26
C TRP A 1088 4.25 29.28 27.87
N ALA A 1089 5.38 28.95 27.22
CA ALA A 1089 6.32 27.97 27.75
C ALA A 1089 6.99 28.46 29.05
N PRO A 1090 7.15 27.60 30.08
CA PRO A 1090 7.79 27.97 31.34
C PRO A 1090 9.32 27.99 31.27
N THR A 1091 9.90 27.45 30.19
CA THR A 1091 11.36 27.36 29.99
C THR A 1091 11.77 28.17 28.76
N ALA A 1092 12.91 28.84 28.86
CA ALA A 1092 13.48 29.60 27.75
C ALA A 1092 13.89 28.68 26.59
N ALA A 1093 13.80 29.20 25.36
CA ALA A 1093 14.26 28.56 24.15
C ALA A 1093 15.79 28.41 24.16
N ILE A 1094 16.27 27.33 23.54
CA ILE A 1094 17.70 27.02 23.42
C ILE A 1094 18.10 27.19 21.95
N THR A 1095 19.12 28.02 21.70
CA THR A 1095 19.66 28.23 20.36
C THR A 1095 20.46 27.03 19.87
N GLY A 1096 20.45 26.78 18.56
CA GLY A 1096 21.23 25.74 17.91
C GLY A 1096 20.71 24.31 18.13
N GLN A 1097 19.54 24.13 18.76
CA GLN A 1097 18.90 22.84 18.99
C GLN A 1097 17.61 22.72 18.19
N TRP A 1098 17.42 21.60 17.50
CA TRP A 1098 16.14 21.27 16.87
C TRP A 1098 15.09 21.04 17.95
N THR A 1099 13.98 21.76 17.85
CA THR A 1099 12.84 21.68 18.78
C THR A 1099 11.57 21.60 17.94
N GLN A 1100 10.71 20.61 18.20
CA GLN A 1100 9.39 20.57 17.60
C GLN A 1100 8.42 21.39 18.43
N LEU A 1101 7.66 22.27 17.79
CA LEU A 1101 6.63 23.09 18.42
C LEU A 1101 5.29 22.80 17.79
N ILE A 1102 4.26 22.61 18.61
CA ILE A 1102 2.88 22.38 18.15
C ILE A 1102 1.96 23.37 18.86
N GLY A 1103 1.30 24.23 18.11
CA GLY A 1103 0.26 25.14 18.58
C GLY A 1103 -1.12 24.59 18.28
N VAL A 1104 -2.00 24.52 19.28
CA VAL A 1104 -3.38 24.02 19.10
C VAL A 1104 -4.37 25.09 19.54
N TYR A 1105 -5.31 25.43 18.66
CA TYR A 1105 -6.53 26.14 19.04
C TYR A 1105 -7.71 25.15 19.03
N ASP A 1106 -8.34 25.01 20.19
CA ASP A 1106 -9.52 24.17 20.37
C ASP A 1106 -10.74 25.06 20.61
N ALA A 1107 -11.45 25.38 19.53
CA ALA A 1107 -12.65 26.19 19.58
C ALA A 1107 -13.78 25.52 20.38
N SER A 1108 -13.81 24.18 20.44
CA SER A 1108 -14.86 23.44 21.13
C SER A 1108 -14.76 23.55 22.64
N ASN A 1109 -13.53 23.58 23.16
CA ASN A 1109 -13.24 23.75 24.58
C ASN A 1109 -12.83 25.18 24.95
N GLY A 1110 -12.68 26.07 23.97
CA GLY A 1110 -12.23 27.44 24.16
C GLY A 1110 -10.82 27.52 24.72
N LEU A 1111 -9.88 26.75 24.16
CA LEU A 1111 -8.50 26.63 24.64
C LEU A 1111 -7.46 26.91 23.56
N VAL A 1112 -6.32 27.46 23.97
CA VAL A 1112 -5.08 27.52 23.19
C VAL A 1112 -4.03 26.71 23.94
N LYS A 1113 -3.30 25.82 23.25
CA LYS A 1113 -2.25 24.98 23.83
C LYS A 1113 -0.95 25.09 23.06
N LEU A 1114 0.15 24.87 23.77
CA LEU A 1114 1.49 24.74 23.20
C LEU A 1114 2.11 23.41 23.66
N TYR A 1115 2.61 22.63 22.71
CA TYR A 1115 3.42 21.44 22.95
C TYR A 1115 4.85 21.69 22.47
N ILE A 1116 5.81 21.16 23.21
CA ILE A 1116 7.23 21.18 22.87
C ILE A 1116 7.70 19.73 22.84
N ASN A 1117 8.26 19.29 21.71
CA ASN A 1117 8.71 17.91 21.50
C ASN A 1117 7.62 16.87 21.85
N GLY A 1118 6.40 17.11 21.36
CA GLY A 1118 5.23 16.27 21.62
C GLY A 1118 4.60 16.37 23.02
N VAL A 1119 5.19 17.15 23.95
CA VAL A 1119 4.72 17.25 25.34
C VAL A 1119 3.93 18.54 25.57
N LEU A 1120 2.72 18.43 26.12
CA LEU A 1120 1.91 19.60 26.49
C LEU A 1120 2.66 20.45 27.51
N THR A 1121 3.00 21.66 27.11
CA THR A 1121 3.85 22.57 27.88
C THR A 1121 3.04 23.71 28.51
N ALA A 1122 2.02 24.20 27.81
CA ALA A 1122 1.16 25.27 28.31
C ALA A 1122 -0.25 25.21 27.70
N SER A 1123 -1.24 25.74 28.42
CA SER A 1123 -2.62 25.88 27.96
C SER A 1123 -3.26 27.14 28.58
N THR A 1124 -4.13 27.83 27.84
CA THR A 1124 -4.87 29.00 28.31
C THR A 1124 -6.27 29.08 27.70
N SER A 1125 -7.18 29.82 28.33
CA SER A 1125 -8.53 30.05 27.81
C SER A 1125 -8.52 31.01 26.62
N CYS A 1126 -9.25 30.65 25.57
CA CYS A 1126 -9.47 31.48 24.38
C CYS A 1126 -10.93 31.37 23.92
N PRO A 1127 -11.77 32.39 24.19
CA PRO A 1127 -13.21 32.34 23.91
C PRO A 1127 -13.55 32.49 22.42
N GLY A 1128 -12.60 32.82 21.55
CA GLY A 1128 -12.85 32.98 20.12
C GLY A 1128 -11.60 33.32 19.32
N ALA A 1129 -11.69 33.12 18.01
CA ALA A 1129 -10.70 33.50 17.01
C ALA A 1129 -11.42 34.01 15.77
N PHE A 1130 -10.73 34.78 14.92
CA PHE A 1130 -11.30 35.27 13.66
C PHE A 1130 -10.80 34.45 12.46
N ALA A 1131 -11.57 34.47 11.37
CA ALA A 1131 -11.20 33.81 10.12
C ALA A 1131 -10.24 34.70 9.31
N ALA A 1132 -8.95 34.33 9.23
CA ALA A 1132 -7.99 34.99 8.37
C ALA A 1132 -8.11 34.48 6.93
N ALA A 1133 -8.17 35.41 5.97
CA ALA A 1133 -8.27 35.10 4.55
C ALA A 1133 -6.93 35.23 3.80
N GLY A 1134 -5.89 35.78 4.43
CA GLY A 1134 -4.57 35.91 3.82
C GLY A 1134 -3.76 34.62 3.89
N GLY A 1135 -2.65 34.59 3.15
CA GLY A 1135 -1.79 33.41 3.08
C GLY A 1135 -1.11 33.06 4.39
N ALA A 1136 -0.87 31.77 4.62
CA ALA A 1136 0.02 31.33 5.69
C ALA A 1136 1.46 31.76 5.41
N GLN A 1137 2.19 32.10 6.48
CA GLN A 1137 3.51 32.70 6.44
C GLN A 1137 4.43 31.91 7.36
N ILE A 1138 5.52 31.37 6.80
CA ILE A 1138 6.53 30.63 7.54
C ILE A 1138 7.74 31.56 7.70
N GLY A 1139 8.09 31.89 8.94
CA GLY A 1139 9.23 32.73 9.28
C GLY A 1139 8.94 34.21 9.51
N ARG A 1140 7.66 34.63 9.58
CA ARG A 1140 7.26 35.99 10.01
C ARG A 1140 5.81 36.05 10.49
N GLY A 1141 5.47 37.15 11.17
CA GLY A 1141 4.09 37.52 11.55
C GLY A 1141 3.59 38.79 10.85
N LYS A 1142 2.37 39.23 11.18
CA LYS A 1142 1.79 40.50 10.72
C LYS A 1142 1.19 41.29 11.88
N TRP A 1143 1.56 42.57 11.97
CA TRP A 1143 1.00 43.57 12.90
C TRP A 1143 1.02 44.95 12.24
N ASN A 1144 -0.06 45.32 11.53
CA ASN A 1144 -0.11 46.48 10.62
C ASN A 1144 1.00 46.49 9.55
N GLY A 1145 1.48 45.30 9.18
CA GLY A 1145 2.61 45.08 8.27
C GLY A 1145 3.41 43.84 8.70
N PRO A 1146 4.33 43.32 7.86
CA PRO A 1146 5.21 42.22 8.23
C PRO A 1146 6.09 42.56 9.43
N VAL A 1147 6.13 41.67 10.42
CA VAL A 1147 6.91 41.83 11.66
C VAL A 1147 7.50 40.48 12.10
N ASP A 1148 8.35 40.51 13.13
CA ASP A 1148 8.80 39.32 13.87
C ASP A 1148 9.43 38.24 12.98
N PHE A 1149 10.42 38.62 12.17
CA PHE A 1149 11.11 37.69 11.27
C PHE A 1149 11.95 36.66 12.04
N TRP A 1150 11.86 35.39 11.63
CA TRP A 1150 12.58 34.28 12.24
C TRP A 1150 14.06 34.27 11.88
N ASN A 1151 14.95 34.11 12.87
CA ASN A 1151 16.37 33.90 12.68
C ASN A 1151 16.75 32.45 13.02
N GLY A 1152 16.77 31.58 12.02
CA GLY A 1152 16.98 30.15 12.23
C GLY A 1152 16.49 29.28 11.08
N ALA A 1153 16.65 27.97 11.27
CA ALA A 1153 16.09 26.97 10.38
C ALA A 1153 14.65 26.58 10.79
N ILE A 1154 13.80 26.29 9.81
CA ILE A 1154 12.44 25.75 9.98
C ILE A 1154 12.30 24.56 9.03
N ASP A 1155 11.75 23.46 9.54
CA ASP A 1155 11.56 22.19 8.84
C ASP A 1155 10.17 21.63 9.15
N SER A 1156 9.60 20.81 8.25
CA SER A 1156 8.46 19.94 8.54
C SER A 1156 7.27 20.70 9.13
N VAL A 1157 6.84 21.74 8.43
CA VAL A 1157 5.69 22.56 8.79
C VAL A 1157 4.41 21.85 8.38
N ARG A 1158 3.47 21.69 9.31
CA ARG A 1158 2.16 21.10 9.03
C ARG A 1158 1.04 21.89 9.68
N GLU A 1159 -0.07 22.02 8.96
CA GLU A 1159 -1.27 22.74 9.39
C GLU A 1159 -2.49 21.83 9.26
N TYR A 1160 -3.27 21.68 10.34
CA TYR A 1160 -4.40 20.75 10.41
C TYR A 1160 -5.69 21.49 10.80
N GLN A 1161 -6.79 21.19 10.12
CA GLN A 1161 -8.14 21.68 10.48
C GLN A 1161 -8.77 20.86 11.61
N ARG A 1162 -8.03 20.64 12.69
CA ARG A 1162 -8.52 20.02 13.93
C ARG A 1162 -7.63 20.41 15.09
N ALA A 1163 -8.18 20.35 16.31
CA ALA A 1163 -7.36 20.38 17.50
C ALA A 1163 -6.69 19.01 17.71
N PHE A 1164 -5.39 19.00 17.96
CA PHE A 1164 -4.66 17.81 18.40
C PHE A 1164 -4.98 17.53 19.87
N SER A 1165 -5.16 16.25 20.16
CA SER A 1165 -5.04 15.71 21.51
C SER A 1165 -3.56 15.59 21.90
N ASP A 1166 -3.29 15.37 23.17
CA ASP A 1166 -1.93 15.15 23.65
C ASP A 1166 -1.29 13.90 23.02
N ALA A 1167 -2.10 12.89 22.70
CA ALA A 1167 -1.66 11.70 21.99
C ALA A 1167 -1.30 11.99 20.53
N ASP A 1168 -2.10 12.82 19.83
CA ASP A 1168 -1.79 13.22 18.45
C ASP A 1168 -0.47 13.99 18.40
N ALA A 1169 -0.28 14.95 19.32
CA ALA A 1169 0.93 15.77 19.40
C ALA A 1169 2.19 14.93 19.68
N LEU A 1170 2.08 13.92 20.53
CA LEU A 1170 3.19 13.03 20.83
C LEU A 1170 3.48 12.03 19.71
N SER A 1171 2.43 11.48 19.09
CA SER A 1171 2.56 10.62 17.92
C SER A 1171 3.30 11.37 16.81
N TYR A 1172 2.87 12.60 16.53
CA TYR A 1172 3.46 13.52 15.56
C TYR A 1172 4.96 13.79 15.83
N TYR A 1173 5.34 13.97 17.10
CA TYR A 1173 6.76 14.09 17.48
C TYR A 1173 7.57 12.83 17.16
N ASN A 1174 7.06 11.66 17.56
CA ASN A 1174 7.79 10.40 17.49
C ASN A 1174 7.91 9.84 16.07
N THR A 1175 6.97 10.13 15.18
CA THR A 1175 7.01 9.70 13.77
C THR A 1175 7.94 10.55 12.92
N GLY A 1176 8.42 11.70 13.43
CA GLY A 1176 9.05 12.72 12.59
C GLY A 1176 8.12 13.17 11.46
N GLN A 1177 6.80 13.02 11.65
CA GLN A 1177 5.72 13.41 10.74
C GLN A 1177 4.81 14.35 11.49
#